data_AF-A0AAD6CZI4-F1
#
_entry.id   AF-A0AAD6CZI4-F1
#
_cell.length_a   1.000
_cell.length_b   1.000
_cell.length_c   1.000
_cell.angle_alpha   90.00
_cell.angle_beta   90.00
_cell.angle_gamma   90.00
#
_symmetry.space_group_name_H-M   'P 1'
#
loop_
_entity.id
_entity.type
_entity.pdbx_description
1 polymer ?
#
loop_
_entity_poly.entity_id
_entity_poly.type
_entity_poly.pdbx_seq_one_letter_code
_entity_poly.pdbx_strand_id
1 'polypeptide(L)'
;MDSLPHNIIIVGAGIAGIASALALSRELAPFVPNLTITIYERHEILSTSGGAINLTPVAQRHLAQLGVLEELDRMGPEGGAEVDAIEFYSMRSGRSVGSIDFVDQAGNGFGGYKGRRVMRIMLSIAMITVVERTRNIDIVYGKKVVGGEEHEGKAVVCFQDGSKAIGDLVIGCDGVHSAVRTRWVDPDCPSQYTGISFLQTTIPSQTISSPIHFRSSAMNYSRHGSILTTYCDRNREQIFAAAIVQFSQEDLSYHKLEPTQDWATQDRIRSALRRQMQDRFSKTSIRCIREMVASKADWMLYPVYQVRPGGRWCLNRVILLGDAAHAMPPRDESAAYALDDAILFARLLARYRSEPLSEVFDAYEGLRRDKINHAFKESGRMWDRNRDMGMLESRLKEWMMPLYLRSHRDEREAAWEFDAAQITLPTPAPSDDLLILIHGLIMVGTFSSVPAVDFARLTDPRTKSDELAKLKEAIFVVGFLYLTNTGLENLIHRTHEALPRLFNLPTGVKENCNMIHSPSFLGYTRLGAETTASKTDLREQFDFGTPGVKEWAKGDPFWQRLEGPNQYPDQPGSQRLVEDYICQIDSLAQGFMHSVAECLTLPTDTFDDFKGNMSRLKFVKYPPSTANSQGVGPHKDSAGLFTFLSQDNTGGLQVLNKDGEWIDVPPVEGSLVINIQQGFEAITGGICAATTHRVIAPTSKTRYSIPFFLGVRLDLTLDQLNESAAHIVRHIPLSDDQKKRAVDVPSEFLSPLYSCFGEAHLRNRILSHPDVGQQWYPELYAKYSRQSLK
;
A
#
# COMPACT_ATOMS: atom_id res chain seq x y z
N MET A 1 17.89 -18.46 5.59
CA MET A 1 16.78 -17.50 5.74
C MET A 1 17.20 -16.51 6.80
N ASP A 2 17.43 -15.25 6.40
CA ASP A 2 17.67 -14.19 7.37
C ASP A 2 16.36 -13.86 8.08
N SER A 3 16.30 -14.11 9.39
CA SER A 3 15.15 -13.71 10.22
C SER A 3 15.10 -12.20 10.38
N LEU A 4 13.94 -11.62 10.74
CA LEU A 4 13.86 -10.19 11.07
C LEU A 4 14.97 -9.73 12.02
N PRO A 5 15.44 -8.50 11.84
CA PRO A 5 16.37 -7.91 12.77
C PRO A 5 15.71 -7.77 14.15
N HIS A 6 16.33 -8.39 15.16
CA HIS A 6 15.95 -8.26 16.55
C HIS A 6 16.70 -7.12 17.22
N ASN A 7 17.93 -6.84 16.79
CA ASN A 7 18.74 -5.74 17.29
C ASN A 7 19.06 -4.76 16.17
N ILE A 8 18.42 -3.59 16.18
CA ILE A 8 18.59 -2.54 15.17
C ILE A 8 19.43 -1.42 15.75
N ILE A 9 20.51 -1.06 15.05
CA ILE A 9 21.36 0.08 15.38
C ILE A 9 20.97 1.25 14.51
N ILE A 10 20.74 2.41 15.12
CA ILE A 10 20.53 3.68 14.40
C ILE A 10 21.68 4.62 14.76
N VAL A 11 22.35 5.17 13.75
CA VAL A 11 23.45 6.12 13.96
C VAL A 11 22.93 7.54 13.72
N GLY A 12 22.87 8.34 14.79
CA GLY A 12 22.40 9.73 14.79
C GLY A 12 21.02 9.90 15.43
N ALA A 13 20.91 10.78 16.43
CA ALA A 13 19.66 11.13 17.11
C ALA A 13 19.02 12.41 16.54
N GLY A 14 19.13 12.63 15.23
CA GLY A 14 18.39 13.66 14.52
C GLY A 14 16.93 13.26 14.27
N ILE A 15 16.17 14.12 13.58
CA ILE A 15 14.76 13.86 13.22
C ILE A 15 14.60 12.50 12.52
N ALA A 16 15.41 12.23 11.50
CA ALA A 16 15.36 10.95 10.77
C ALA A 16 15.62 9.74 11.66
N GLY A 17 16.62 9.82 12.55
CA GLY A 17 17.01 8.70 13.41
C GLY A 17 15.98 8.39 14.48
N ILE A 18 15.47 9.41 15.17
CA ILE A 18 14.43 9.22 16.18
C ILE A 18 13.11 8.78 15.53
N ALA A 19 12.72 9.39 14.40
CA ALA A 19 11.53 8.96 13.67
C ALA A 19 11.64 7.50 13.21
N SER A 20 12.80 7.08 12.72
CA SER A 20 13.06 5.69 12.32
C SER A 20 12.91 4.75 13.51
N ALA A 21 13.48 5.10 14.68
CA ALA A 21 13.36 4.29 15.89
C ALA A 21 11.90 4.11 16.34
N LEU A 22 11.14 5.20 16.37
CA LEU A 22 9.72 5.19 16.77
C LEU A 22 8.87 4.41 15.77
N ALA A 23 9.07 4.62 14.46
CA ALA A 23 8.35 3.92 13.41
C ALA A 23 8.66 2.40 13.44
N LEU A 24 9.93 2.03 13.55
CA LEU A 24 10.35 0.62 13.63
C LEU A 24 9.80 -0.05 14.88
N SER A 25 9.86 0.62 16.03
CA SER A 25 9.26 0.08 17.26
C SER A 25 7.77 -0.21 17.06
N ARG A 26 7.02 0.74 16.48
CA ARG A 26 5.58 0.59 16.25
C ARG A 26 5.25 -0.54 15.28
N GLU A 27 5.93 -0.61 14.14
CA GLU A 27 5.62 -1.55 13.06
C GLU A 27 6.14 -2.97 13.33
N LEU A 28 7.28 -3.12 14.02
CA LEU A 28 7.93 -4.43 14.22
C LEU A 28 7.64 -5.08 15.58
N ALA A 29 7.31 -4.32 16.63
CA ALA A 29 7.03 -4.89 17.94
C ALA A 29 5.94 -5.98 17.95
N PRO A 30 4.87 -5.92 17.13
CA PRO A 30 3.89 -7.01 17.05
C PRO A 30 4.46 -8.35 16.55
N PHE A 31 5.57 -8.31 15.80
CA PHE A 31 6.16 -9.47 15.14
C PHE A 31 7.46 -9.95 15.80
N VAL A 32 8.14 -9.08 16.56
CA VAL A 32 9.46 -9.34 17.17
C VAL A 32 9.38 -9.06 18.68
N PRO A 33 9.04 -10.06 19.50
CA PRO A 33 8.79 -9.87 20.95
C PRO A 33 9.97 -9.31 21.75
N ASN A 34 11.20 -9.50 21.28
CA ASN A 34 12.44 -9.05 21.93
C ASN A 34 13.19 -8.00 21.08
N LEU A 35 12.46 -7.21 20.29
CA LEU A 35 13.04 -6.13 19.49
C LEU A 35 13.78 -5.14 20.40
N THR A 36 15.01 -4.82 20.02
CA THR A 36 15.85 -3.80 20.66
C THR A 36 16.33 -2.83 19.60
N ILE A 37 16.15 -1.53 19.85
CA ILE A 37 16.60 -0.47 18.96
C ILE A 37 17.53 0.44 19.75
N THR A 38 18.79 0.59 19.32
CA THR A 38 19.76 1.47 19.99
C THR A 38 20.19 2.60 19.05
N ILE A 39 19.95 3.84 19.47
CA ILE A 39 20.39 5.05 18.78
C ILE A 39 21.74 5.49 19.33
N TYR A 40 22.74 5.65 18.48
CA TYR A 40 24.06 6.18 18.84
C TYR A 40 24.22 7.61 18.37
N GLU A 41 24.37 8.55 19.30
CA GLU A 41 24.54 9.98 19.03
C GLU A 41 25.98 10.42 19.29
N ARG A 42 26.56 11.18 18.36
CA ARG A 42 27.97 11.58 18.43
C ARG A 42 28.27 12.65 19.48
N HIS A 43 27.29 13.50 19.80
CA HIS A 43 27.45 14.56 20.81
C HIS A 43 27.10 14.03 22.20
N GLU A 44 27.67 14.63 23.25
CA GLU A 44 27.39 14.27 24.66
C GLU A 44 26.01 14.76 25.12
N ILE A 45 25.56 15.87 24.54
CA ILE A 45 24.22 16.44 24.70
C ILE A 45 23.69 16.74 23.31
N LEU A 46 22.36 16.81 23.17
CA LEU A 46 21.80 17.21 21.89
C LEU A 46 22.31 18.59 21.48
N SER A 47 22.65 18.67 20.21
CA SER A 47 23.02 19.93 19.61
C SER A 47 21.85 20.92 19.75
N THR A 48 22.09 21.97 20.54
CA THR A 48 21.27 23.19 20.56
C THR A 48 21.42 24.02 19.28
N SER A 49 22.37 23.64 18.41
CA SER A 49 22.63 24.27 17.12
C SER A 49 21.49 23.95 16.15
N GLY A 50 20.72 24.96 15.76
CA GLY A 50 19.68 24.84 14.74
C GLY A 50 18.69 25.99 14.82
N GLY A 51 18.24 26.47 13.67
CA GLY A 51 17.20 27.50 13.58
C GLY A 51 15.79 26.95 13.75
N ALA A 52 14.81 27.73 13.30
CA ALA A 52 13.44 27.27 13.17
C ALA A 52 13.30 26.22 12.07
N ILE A 53 12.41 25.25 12.27
CA ILE A 53 12.03 24.25 11.28
C ILE A 53 10.56 24.43 10.86
N ASN A 54 10.27 24.17 9.59
CA ASN A 54 8.91 24.08 9.09
C ASN A 54 8.40 22.65 9.24
N LEU A 55 7.27 22.48 9.91
CA LEU A 55 6.52 21.23 9.90
C LEU A 55 5.30 21.45 9.02
N THR A 56 5.34 20.91 7.80
CA THR A 56 4.21 20.95 6.85
C THR A 56 3.05 20.11 7.37
N PRO A 57 1.84 20.19 6.76
CA PRO A 57 0.73 19.29 7.07
C PRO A 57 1.13 17.81 7.12
N VAL A 58 1.92 17.35 6.15
CA VAL A 58 2.47 15.98 6.11
C VAL A 58 3.37 15.69 7.30
N ALA A 59 4.33 16.58 7.59
CA ALA A 59 5.24 16.39 8.71
C ALA A 59 4.48 16.37 10.05
N GLN A 60 3.48 17.23 10.24
CA GLN A 60 2.64 17.20 11.44
C GLN A 60 1.84 15.91 11.55
N ARG A 61 1.25 15.42 10.45
CA ARG A 61 0.53 14.14 10.41
C ARG A 61 1.43 12.97 10.81
N HIS A 62 2.64 12.92 10.26
CA HIS A 62 3.62 11.87 10.59
C HIS A 62 4.11 11.99 12.04
N LEU A 63 4.34 13.19 12.55
CA LEU A 63 4.68 13.39 13.97
C LEU A 63 3.53 12.99 14.90
N ALA A 64 2.28 13.21 14.52
CA ALA A 64 1.11 12.74 15.27
C ALA A 64 1.04 11.21 15.29
N GLN A 65 1.24 10.57 14.13
CA GLN A 65 1.32 9.11 14.02
C GLN A 65 2.43 8.50 14.91
N LEU A 66 3.49 9.24 15.17
CA LEU A 66 4.61 8.84 16.04
C LEU A 66 4.43 9.29 17.51
N GLY A 67 3.32 9.95 17.86
CA GLY A 67 3.04 10.45 19.23
C GLY A 67 3.82 11.71 19.63
N VAL A 68 4.57 12.30 18.71
CA VAL A 68 5.44 13.47 18.96
C VAL A 68 4.64 14.77 18.95
N LEU A 69 3.59 14.84 18.12
CA LEU A 69 2.80 16.07 18.00
C LEU A 69 2.09 16.40 19.32
N GLU A 70 1.58 15.39 20.03
CA GLU A 70 0.96 15.58 21.34
C GLU A 70 1.96 16.10 22.38
N GLU A 71 3.23 15.66 22.34
CA GLU A 71 4.26 16.22 23.23
C GLU A 71 4.56 17.68 22.90
N LEU A 72 4.65 18.03 21.62
CA LEU A 72 4.79 19.43 21.22
C LEU A 72 3.62 20.28 21.73
N ASP A 73 2.39 19.76 21.66
CA ASP A 73 1.22 20.48 22.18
C ASP A 73 1.28 20.69 23.70
N ARG A 74 1.81 19.71 24.44
CA ARG A 74 2.01 19.80 25.90
C ARG A 74 3.09 20.80 26.32
N MET A 75 4.03 21.14 25.44
CA MET A 75 5.03 22.19 25.69
C MET A 75 4.44 23.61 25.67
N GLY A 76 3.15 23.76 25.38
CA GLY A 76 2.47 25.06 25.44
C GLY A 76 3.00 26.03 24.38
N PRO A 77 3.35 27.28 24.75
CA PRO A 77 3.80 28.29 23.78
C PRO A 77 5.05 27.88 23.00
N GLU A 78 5.99 27.17 23.62
CA GLU A 78 7.25 26.74 22.99
C GLU A 78 7.08 25.58 22.01
N GLY A 79 5.91 24.91 22.03
CA GLY A 79 5.55 23.80 21.15
C GLY A 79 5.39 24.18 19.67
N GLY A 80 5.46 25.47 19.35
CA GLY A 80 5.41 26.00 17.99
C GLY A 80 4.23 26.93 17.74
N ALA A 81 4.36 27.70 16.66
CA ALA A 81 3.32 28.55 16.11
C ALA A 81 2.64 27.87 14.91
N GLU A 82 1.32 27.89 14.86
CA GLU A 82 0.56 27.44 13.69
C GLU A 82 0.77 28.41 12.51
N VAL A 83 0.88 27.85 11.32
CA VAL A 83 1.15 28.57 10.07
C VAL A 83 0.13 28.14 9.03
N ASP A 84 -0.76 29.07 8.66
CA ASP A 84 -1.71 28.86 7.56
C ASP A 84 -1.01 28.98 6.20
N ALA A 85 0.00 29.84 6.09
CA ALA A 85 0.73 30.08 4.85
C ALA A 85 2.11 30.70 5.09
N ILE A 86 3.02 30.52 4.13
CA ILE A 86 4.24 31.31 3.98
C ILE A 86 3.97 32.42 2.99
N GLU A 87 3.93 33.66 3.46
CA GLU A 87 3.63 34.84 2.65
C GLU A 87 4.89 35.37 1.94
N PHE A 88 4.78 35.76 0.68
CA PHE A 88 5.91 36.27 -0.10
C PHE A 88 5.81 37.78 -0.32
N TYR A 89 6.87 38.51 -0.01
CA TYR A 89 6.93 39.97 -0.14
C TYR A 89 8.14 40.45 -0.93
N SER A 90 7.95 41.48 -1.76
CA SER A 90 9.05 42.21 -2.40
C SER A 90 9.61 43.23 -1.42
N MET A 91 10.88 43.08 -1.01
CA MET A 91 11.54 44.05 -0.13
C MET A 91 11.75 45.41 -0.77
N ARG A 92 11.73 45.49 -2.11
CA ARG A 92 11.91 46.73 -2.86
C ARG A 92 10.64 47.57 -2.90
N SER A 93 9.49 46.93 -3.15
CA SER A 93 8.21 47.61 -3.34
C SER A 93 7.31 47.55 -2.11
N GLY A 94 7.55 46.59 -1.21
CA GLY A 94 6.72 46.32 -0.03
C GLY A 94 5.42 45.57 -0.37
N ARG A 95 5.22 45.20 -1.64
CA ARG A 95 3.99 44.53 -2.10
C ARG A 95 4.06 43.04 -1.79
N SER A 96 2.92 42.48 -1.42
CA SER A 96 2.71 41.03 -1.40
C SER A 96 2.74 40.48 -2.83
N VAL A 97 3.39 39.33 -2.98
CA VAL A 97 3.64 38.64 -4.26
C VAL A 97 2.78 37.36 -4.36
N GLY A 98 2.39 36.79 -3.23
CA GLY A 98 1.59 35.57 -3.12
C GLY A 98 1.89 34.81 -1.84
N SER A 99 1.43 33.56 -1.75
CA SER A 99 1.66 32.68 -0.62
C SER A 99 1.86 31.23 -1.07
N ILE A 100 2.48 30.44 -0.19
CA ILE A 100 2.35 28.98 -0.18
C ILE A 100 1.45 28.64 0.98
N ASP A 101 0.27 28.10 0.68
CA ASP A 101 -0.76 27.84 1.68
C ASP A 101 -0.64 26.39 2.19
N PHE A 102 -0.83 26.22 3.49
CA PHE A 102 -0.94 24.95 4.20
C PHE A 102 -2.38 24.65 4.63
N VAL A 103 -3.33 25.40 4.08
CA VAL A 103 -4.77 25.29 4.31
C VAL A 103 -5.52 25.30 2.98
N ASP A 104 -6.71 24.69 2.97
CA ASP A 104 -7.65 24.74 1.86
C ASP A 104 -8.32 26.12 1.74
N GLN A 105 -9.22 26.27 0.75
CA GLN A 105 -9.95 27.53 0.54
C GLN A 105 -10.87 27.93 1.70
N ALA A 106 -11.25 26.97 2.56
CA ALA A 106 -12.06 27.18 3.75
C ALA A 106 -11.22 27.44 5.02
N GLY A 107 -9.89 27.36 4.91
CA GLY A 107 -8.95 27.54 6.03
C GLY A 107 -8.68 26.26 6.85
N ASN A 108 -9.11 25.10 6.36
CA ASN A 108 -8.84 23.81 7.01
C ASN A 108 -7.48 23.27 6.60
N GLY A 109 -6.79 22.59 7.51
CA GLY A 109 -5.52 21.92 7.20
C GLY A 109 -5.69 20.64 6.38
N PHE A 110 -4.69 20.31 5.57
CA PHE A 110 -4.68 19.08 4.76
C PHE A 110 -4.51 17.83 5.62
N GLY A 111 -5.46 16.89 5.51
CA GLY A 111 -5.54 15.72 6.37
C GLY A 111 -5.79 16.06 7.85
N GLY A 112 -6.38 17.24 8.14
CA GLY A 112 -6.63 17.73 9.49
C GLY A 112 -5.47 18.51 10.12
N TYR A 113 -4.36 18.72 9.40
CA TYR A 113 -3.16 19.39 9.91
C TYR A 113 -2.80 20.63 9.10
N LYS A 114 -2.45 21.71 9.78
CA LYS A 114 -1.89 22.91 9.15
C LYS A 114 -0.36 22.86 9.13
N GLY A 115 0.30 23.95 8.74
CA GLY A 115 1.73 24.12 9.00
C GLY A 115 2.00 24.46 10.48
N ARG A 116 3.19 24.13 10.98
CA ARG A 116 3.70 24.56 12.28
C ARG A 116 5.17 24.96 12.18
N ARG A 117 5.52 26.10 12.76
CA ARG A 117 6.90 26.56 12.93
C ARG A 117 7.31 26.37 14.37
N VAL A 118 8.42 25.68 14.57
CA VAL A 118 8.95 25.38 15.91
C VAL A 118 10.47 25.49 15.88
N MET A 119 11.07 25.83 17.03
CA MET A 119 12.51 25.75 17.16
C MET A 119 12.96 24.29 17.09
N ARG A 120 13.99 23.99 16.30
CA ARG A 120 14.47 22.60 16.11
C ARG A 120 14.77 21.89 17.43
N ILE A 121 15.30 22.62 18.42
CA ILE A 121 15.58 22.08 19.76
C ILE A 121 14.31 21.59 20.47
N MET A 122 13.19 22.32 20.35
CA MET A 122 11.93 21.92 21.00
C MET A 122 11.35 20.66 20.35
N LEU A 123 11.44 20.55 19.02
CA LEU A 123 11.09 19.31 18.32
C LEU A 123 11.97 18.14 18.79
N SER A 124 13.28 18.33 18.91
CA SER A 124 14.18 17.28 19.40
C SER A 124 13.83 16.83 20.83
N ILE A 125 13.51 17.78 21.73
CA ILE A 125 13.09 17.46 23.10
C ILE A 125 11.79 16.65 23.08
N ALA A 126 10.81 17.04 22.25
CA ALA A 126 9.53 16.33 22.13
C ALA A 126 9.75 14.90 21.63
N MET A 127 10.55 14.72 20.58
CA MET A 127 10.88 13.41 20.01
C MET A 127 11.57 12.49 21.04
N ILE A 128 12.50 13.02 21.83
CA ILE A 128 13.19 12.25 22.87
C ILE A 128 12.26 11.88 24.00
N THR A 129 11.38 12.80 24.40
CA THR A 129 10.38 12.52 25.43
C THR A 129 9.51 11.31 25.05
N VAL A 130 9.20 11.14 23.75
CA VAL A 130 8.50 9.94 23.26
C VAL A 130 9.40 8.71 23.30
N VAL A 131 10.67 8.83 22.89
CA VAL A 131 11.64 7.72 22.97
C VAL A 131 11.81 7.22 24.41
N GLU A 132 11.97 8.11 25.39
CA GLU A 132 12.11 7.75 26.81
C GLU A 132 10.91 6.98 27.36
N ARG A 133 9.72 7.13 26.74
CA ARG A 133 8.51 6.39 27.11
C ARG A 133 8.35 5.07 26.34
N THR A 134 9.19 4.84 25.34
CA THR A 134 9.13 3.67 24.46
C THR A 134 10.14 2.62 24.91
N ARG A 135 9.64 1.49 25.44
CA ARG A 135 10.45 0.54 26.23
C ARG A 135 11.59 -0.17 25.49
N ASN A 136 11.55 -0.22 24.17
CA ASN A 136 12.50 -0.97 23.35
C ASN A 136 13.46 -0.06 22.56
N ILE A 137 13.53 1.22 22.90
CA ILE A 137 14.42 2.19 22.26
C ILE A 137 15.34 2.79 23.32
N ASP A 138 16.64 2.68 23.10
CA ASP A 138 17.68 3.30 23.93
C ASP A 138 18.49 4.32 23.13
N ILE A 139 19.01 5.36 23.81
CA ILE A 139 19.93 6.34 23.23
C ILE A 139 21.26 6.33 23.98
N VAL A 140 22.37 6.25 23.24
CA VAL A 140 23.74 6.29 23.76
C VAL A 140 24.49 7.47 23.15
N TYR A 141 24.87 8.43 24.00
CA TYR A 141 25.56 9.66 23.61
C TYR A 141 27.09 9.51 23.56
N GLY A 142 27.77 10.48 22.95
CA GLY A 142 29.23 10.54 22.83
C GLY A 142 29.85 9.51 21.89
N LYS A 143 29.06 8.90 20.99
CA LYS A 143 29.46 7.76 20.16
C LYS A 143 29.70 8.18 18.71
N LYS A 144 30.94 8.60 18.43
CA LYS A 144 31.34 9.04 17.09
C LYS A 144 31.84 7.87 16.23
N VAL A 145 31.15 7.59 15.13
CA VAL A 145 31.49 6.52 14.19
C VAL A 145 32.79 6.83 13.44
N VAL A 146 33.65 5.83 13.32
CA VAL A 146 34.90 5.88 12.52
C VAL A 146 34.91 4.89 11.35
N GLY A 147 33.99 3.92 11.34
CA GLY A 147 33.81 2.94 10.29
C GLY A 147 32.86 1.83 10.74
N GLY A 148 32.71 0.81 9.90
CA GLY A 148 31.98 -0.40 10.26
C GLY A 148 32.37 -1.57 9.37
N GLU A 149 31.99 -2.76 9.81
CA GLU A 149 32.27 -4.03 9.13
C GLU A 149 30.98 -4.86 9.09
N GLU A 150 30.79 -5.59 8.00
CA GLU A 150 29.70 -6.55 7.87
C GLU A 150 30.28 -7.96 8.00
N HIS A 151 29.61 -8.80 8.80
CA HIS A 151 29.91 -10.22 8.95
C HIS A 151 28.64 -11.02 8.62
N GLU A 152 28.79 -12.32 8.40
CA GLU A 152 27.64 -13.19 8.07
C GLU A 152 26.56 -13.06 9.17
N GLY A 153 25.41 -12.48 8.81
CA GLY A 153 24.30 -12.26 9.74
C GLY A 153 24.31 -10.96 10.56
N LYS A 154 25.41 -10.18 10.62
CA LYS A 154 25.55 -9.03 11.55
C LYS A 154 26.32 -7.86 10.94
N ALA A 155 26.07 -6.66 11.45
CA ALA A 155 26.84 -5.45 11.18
C ALA A 155 27.46 -4.89 12.47
N VAL A 156 28.72 -4.47 12.39
CA VAL A 156 29.50 -3.96 13.52
C VAL A 156 29.87 -2.50 13.27
N VAL A 157 29.39 -1.60 14.13
CA VAL A 157 29.73 -0.18 14.10
C VAL A 157 30.93 0.05 15.02
N CYS A 158 31.97 0.70 14.50
CA CYS A 158 33.18 1.04 15.25
C CYS A 158 33.18 2.53 15.63
N PHE A 159 33.43 2.82 16.91
CA PHE A 159 33.45 4.17 17.45
C PHE A 159 34.87 4.67 17.77
N GLN A 160 35.04 5.99 17.83
CA GLN A 160 36.33 6.65 18.07
C GLN A 160 36.93 6.29 19.44
N ASP A 161 36.11 6.00 20.44
CA ASP A 161 36.55 5.59 21.78
C ASP A 161 37.05 4.13 21.86
N GLY A 162 37.09 3.43 20.71
CA GLY A 162 37.48 2.02 20.60
C GLY A 162 36.37 1.03 20.90
N SER A 163 35.20 1.48 21.36
CA SER A 163 34.04 0.62 21.56
C SER A 163 33.38 0.22 20.23
N LYS A 164 32.61 -0.87 20.25
CA LYS A 164 31.89 -1.40 19.10
C LYS A 164 30.44 -1.71 19.47
N ALA A 165 29.53 -1.57 18.51
CA ALA A 165 28.14 -2.02 18.63
C ALA A 165 27.84 -3.04 17.53
N ILE A 166 27.11 -4.10 17.86
CA ILE A 166 26.80 -5.21 16.95
C ILE A 166 25.28 -5.29 16.80
N GLY A 167 24.77 -5.27 15.58
CA GLY A 167 23.34 -5.33 15.28
C GLY A 167 23.04 -6.22 14.07
N ASP A 168 21.77 -6.55 13.88
CA ASP A 168 21.28 -7.26 12.71
C ASP A 168 21.15 -6.33 11.49
N LEU A 169 20.86 -5.05 11.77
CA LEU A 169 20.65 -3.98 10.80
C LEU A 169 21.22 -2.68 11.37
N VAL A 170 21.93 -1.91 10.54
CA VAL A 170 22.40 -0.55 10.86
C VAL A 170 21.70 0.46 9.95
N ILE A 171 21.16 1.52 10.54
CA ILE A 171 20.51 2.61 9.83
C ILE A 171 21.32 3.89 10.07
N GLY A 172 21.92 4.42 9.02
CA GLY A 172 22.66 5.69 9.05
C GLY A 172 21.71 6.88 8.93
N CYS A 173 21.56 7.64 10.02
CA CYS A 173 20.76 8.86 10.12
C CYS A 173 21.58 10.04 10.67
N ASP A 174 22.90 10.03 10.45
CA ASP A 174 23.89 10.95 11.03
C ASP A 174 24.10 12.24 10.22
N GLY A 175 23.10 12.58 9.40
CA GLY A 175 22.94 13.87 8.73
C GLY A 175 23.83 14.06 7.50
N VAL A 176 23.86 15.30 6.99
CA VAL A 176 24.54 15.63 5.73
C VAL A 176 26.03 15.24 5.72
N HIS A 177 26.72 15.33 6.85
CA HIS A 177 28.13 14.94 7.00
C HIS A 177 28.30 13.48 7.48
N SER A 178 27.41 12.59 7.04
CA SER A 178 27.36 11.20 7.46
C SER A 178 28.72 10.49 7.40
N ALA A 179 29.19 10.05 8.56
CA ALA A 179 30.33 9.16 8.70
C ALA A 179 29.97 7.75 8.21
N VAL A 180 28.72 7.30 8.41
CA VAL A 180 28.25 6.01 7.87
C VAL A 180 28.33 6.00 6.35
N ARG A 181 27.92 7.08 5.68
CA ARG A 181 28.08 7.22 4.22
C ARG A 181 29.56 7.24 3.83
N THR A 182 30.31 8.22 4.33
CA THR A 182 31.66 8.51 3.82
C THR A 182 32.76 7.56 4.26
N ARG A 183 32.54 6.76 5.32
CA ARG A 183 33.52 5.80 5.83
C ARG A 183 33.13 4.35 5.57
N TRP A 184 31.91 4.08 5.10
CA TRP A 184 31.40 2.72 5.00
C TRP A 184 30.58 2.46 3.73
N VAL A 185 29.46 3.16 3.52
CA VAL A 185 28.51 2.83 2.44
C VAL A 185 28.92 3.37 1.06
N ASP A 186 29.34 4.64 1.00
CA ASP A 186 29.69 5.33 -0.25
C ASP A 186 30.80 6.39 -0.01
N PRO A 187 32.07 5.97 0.12
CA PRO A 187 33.19 6.86 0.42
C PRO A 187 33.42 7.95 -0.64
N ASP A 188 33.04 7.69 -1.90
CA ASP A 188 33.23 8.60 -3.03
C ASP A 188 32.14 9.68 -3.14
N CYS A 189 31.15 9.68 -2.25
CA CYS A 189 30.04 10.64 -2.23
C CYS A 189 30.05 11.53 -0.96
N PRO A 190 31.05 12.42 -0.78
CA PRO A 190 31.05 13.38 0.33
C PRO A 190 30.01 14.48 0.12
N SER A 191 29.60 15.11 1.22
CA SER A 191 28.75 16.30 1.17
C SER A 191 29.50 17.47 0.53
N GLN A 192 28.80 18.27 -0.28
CA GLN A 192 29.34 19.43 -0.98
C GLN A 192 28.68 20.70 -0.48
N TYR A 193 29.49 21.74 -0.29
CA TYR A 193 28.97 23.06 0.04
C TYR A 193 28.25 23.64 -1.18
N THR A 194 27.06 24.18 -0.98
CA THR A 194 26.21 24.69 -2.07
C THR A 194 26.62 26.07 -2.59
N GLY A 195 27.51 26.78 -1.89
CA GLY A 195 27.77 28.20 -2.14
C GLY A 195 26.79 29.14 -1.42
N ILE A 196 25.85 28.59 -0.65
CA ILE A 196 24.79 29.33 0.03
C ILE A 196 24.83 29.05 1.53
N SER A 197 24.58 30.09 2.32
CA SER A 197 24.52 30.00 3.77
C SER A 197 23.29 30.74 4.30
N PHE A 198 22.81 30.32 5.46
CA PHE A 198 21.86 31.10 6.25
C PHE A 198 22.61 32.02 7.21
N LEU A 199 22.19 33.27 7.28
CA LEU A 199 22.46 34.15 8.41
C LEU A 199 21.21 34.18 9.26
N GLN A 200 21.26 33.58 10.44
CA GLN A 200 20.07 33.39 11.27
C GLN A 200 20.21 34.00 12.66
N THR A 201 19.09 34.49 13.20
CA THR A 201 19.00 35.05 14.55
C THR A 201 17.57 34.99 15.08
N THR A 202 17.40 35.27 16.36
CA THR A 202 16.08 35.40 17.01
C THR A 202 15.98 36.80 17.62
N ILE A 203 14.86 37.48 17.38
CA ILE A 203 14.65 38.88 17.76
C ILE A 203 13.37 38.97 18.59
N PRO A 204 13.40 39.57 19.80
CA PRO A 204 12.18 39.78 20.58
C PRO A 204 11.25 40.74 19.86
N SER A 205 10.00 40.33 19.67
CA SER A 205 9.01 41.03 18.85
C SER A 205 8.72 42.43 19.35
N GLN A 206 8.76 42.61 20.68
CA GLN A 206 8.55 43.89 21.36
C GLN A 206 9.64 44.93 21.04
N THR A 207 10.81 44.52 20.53
CA THR A 207 11.87 45.45 20.12
C THR A 207 11.62 46.10 18.76
N ILE A 208 10.65 45.59 18.00
CA ILE A 208 10.25 46.10 16.69
C ILE A 208 9.06 47.04 16.89
N SER A 209 9.25 48.32 16.57
CA SER A 209 8.24 49.37 16.75
C SER A 209 7.31 49.49 15.55
N SER A 210 7.79 49.13 14.36
CA SER A 210 6.97 49.13 13.15
C SER A 210 5.99 47.96 13.12
N PRO A 211 4.79 48.11 12.51
CA PRO A 211 3.86 47.01 12.31
C PRO A 211 4.52 45.84 11.56
N ILE A 212 4.35 44.63 12.08
CA ILE A 212 4.79 43.40 11.42
C ILE A 212 3.87 43.15 10.22
N HIS A 213 4.45 42.97 9.03
CA HIS A 213 3.72 42.91 7.77
C HIS A 213 3.18 41.52 7.41
N PHE A 214 3.45 40.50 8.23
CA PHE A 214 3.05 39.11 8.01
C PHE A 214 2.33 38.54 9.22
N ARG A 215 1.52 37.49 9.02
CA ARG A 215 0.72 36.87 10.08
C ARG A 215 1.50 35.87 10.91
N SER A 216 2.13 34.88 10.27
CA SER A 216 2.87 33.80 10.95
C SER A 216 4.28 33.64 10.39
N SER A 217 4.41 33.51 9.07
CA SER A 217 5.68 33.35 8.36
C SER A 217 5.68 34.14 7.06
N ALA A 218 6.82 34.75 6.73
CA ALA A 218 7.00 35.41 5.45
C ALA A 218 8.41 35.22 4.88
N MET A 219 8.49 35.07 3.57
CA MET A 219 9.71 35.13 2.78
C MET A 219 9.82 36.49 2.08
N ASN A 220 10.86 37.23 2.42
CA ASN A 220 11.09 38.59 1.95
C ASN A 220 12.20 38.60 0.90
N TYR A 221 11.84 38.83 -0.37
CA TYR A 221 12.78 38.79 -1.48
C TYR A 221 13.49 40.12 -1.70
N SER A 222 14.80 40.04 -1.92
CA SER A 222 15.62 41.17 -2.34
C SER A 222 16.44 40.81 -3.59
N ARG A 223 17.19 41.80 -4.08
CA ARG A 223 18.22 41.59 -5.11
C ARG A 223 19.40 40.75 -4.61
N HIS A 224 19.64 40.75 -3.30
CA HIS A 224 20.84 40.22 -2.64
C HIS A 224 20.59 38.96 -1.80
N GLY A 225 19.58 38.18 -2.19
CA GLY A 225 19.06 37.04 -1.42
C GLY A 225 17.67 37.31 -0.86
N SER A 226 17.28 36.52 0.14
CA SER A 226 15.94 36.60 0.75
C SER A 226 16.02 36.41 2.27
N ILE A 227 15.03 36.92 3.01
CA ILE A 227 14.93 36.77 4.47
C ILE A 227 13.63 36.07 4.81
N LEU A 228 13.71 34.88 5.39
CA LEU A 228 12.60 34.25 6.10
C LEU A 228 12.43 34.94 7.46
N THR A 229 11.22 35.40 7.78
CA THR A 229 10.83 35.91 9.09
C THR A 229 9.61 35.15 9.58
N THR A 230 9.68 34.57 10.77
CA THR A 230 8.61 33.71 11.28
C THR A 230 8.52 33.73 12.79
N TYR A 231 7.33 33.53 13.32
CA TYR A 231 7.14 33.17 14.72
C TYR A 231 7.40 31.67 14.91
N CYS A 232 7.95 31.30 16.06
CA CYS A 232 8.22 29.91 16.44
C CYS A 232 7.62 29.54 17.80
N ASP A 233 6.95 30.49 18.44
CA ASP A 233 6.21 30.31 19.67
C ASP A 233 4.76 30.80 19.47
N ARG A 234 3.81 30.16 20.16
CA ARG A 234 2.38 30.44 20.01
C ARG A 234 2.00 31.87 20.43
N ASN A 235 2.74 32.44 21.38
CA ASN A 235 2.51 33.78 21.91
C ASN A 235 3.07 34.88 20.99
N ARG A 236 3.87 34.51 19.99
CA ARG A 236 4.53 35.40 19.04
C ARG A 236 5.46 36.39 19.73
N GLU A 237 6.15 35.93 20.76
CA GLU A 237 7.09 36.75 21.54
C GLU A 237 8.42 36.93 20.80
N GLN A 238 8.81 35.97 19.98
CA GLN A 238 10.10 35.95 19.28
C GLN A 238 9.92 35.79 17.76
N ILE A 239 10.67 36.57 16.98
CA ILE A 239 10.76 36.44 15.53
C ILE A 239 12.09 35.77 15.20
N PHE A 240 12.02 34.59 14.63
CA PHE A 240 13.15 33.96 13.99
C PHE A 240 13.35 34.58 12.60
N ALA A 241 14.54 35.11 12.35
CA ALA A 241 14.93 35.69 11.07
C ALA A 241 16.10 34.90 10.47
N ALA A 242 15.97 34.42 9.25
CA ALA A 242 17.01 33.69 8.53
C ALA A 242 17.16 34.22 7.10
N ALA A 243 18.30 34.85 6.82
CA ALA A 243 18.65 35.34 5.51
C ALA A 243 19.37 34.27 4.70
N ILE A 244 18.83 33.96 3.53
CA ILE A 244 19.42 33.10 2.52
C ILE A 244 20.33 33.96 1.65
N VAL A 245 21.64 33.73 1.73
CA VAL A 245 22.65 34.55 1.03
C VAL A 245 23.72 33.68 0.39
N GLN A 246 24.21 34.13 -0.77
CA GLN A 246 25.40 33.56 -1.37
C GLN A 246 26.63 33.92 -0.52
N PHE A 247 27.44 32.91 -0.21
CA PHE A 247 28.63 33.06 0.62
C PHE A 247 29.73 32.20 0.02
N SER A 248 30.87 32.80 -0.34
CA SER A 248 31.97 32.05 -0.96
C SER A 248 32.62 31.09 0.04
N GLN A 249 33.31 30.07 -0.47
CA GLN A 249 34.01 29.12 0.38
C GLN A 249 35.19 29.77 1.14
N GLU A 250 35.80 30.79 0.55
CA GLU A 250 36.83 31.61 1.21
C GLU A 250 36.21 32.42 2.36
N ASP A 251 35.09 33.11 2.11
CA ASP A 251 34.41 33.94 3.12
C ASP A 251 33.94 33.09 4.32
N LEU A 252 33.50 31.85 4.08
CA LEU A 252 33.07 30.93 5.13
C LEU A 252 34.14 30.75 6.21
N SER A 253 35.42 30.61 5.82
CA SER A 253 36.52 30.39 6.74
C SER A 253 36.77 31.60 7.66
N TYR A 254 36.53 32.82 7.15
CA TYR A 254 36.71 34.07 7.90
C TYR A 254 35.56 34.40 8.86
N HIS A 255 34.37 33.84 8.62
CA HIS A 255 33.14 34.17 9.35
C HIS A 255 32.59 33.02 10.19
N LYS A 256 33.33 31.92 10.29
CA LYS A 256 32.97 30.78 11.13
C LYS A 256 33.30 31.06 12.59
N LEU A 257 32.26 31.13 13.42
CA LEU A 257 32.39 31.20 14.88
C LEU A 257 32.76 29.82 15.42
N GLU A 258 33.86 29.76 16.17
CA GLU A 258 34.26 28.55 16.90
C GLU A 258 34.37 28.85 18.41
N PRO A 259 33.89 27.94 19.29
CA PRO A 259 33.91 28.17 20.74
C PRO A 259 35.30 28.43 21.33
N THR A 260 36.34 27.96 20.66
CA THR A 260 37.76 28.08 21.03
C THR A 260 38.38 29.44 20.66
N GLN A 261 37.70 30.27 19.87
CA GLN A 261 38.17 31.59 19.47
C GLN A 261 38.07 32.60 20.63
N ASP A 262 39.00 33.56 20.67
CA ASP A 262 38.94 34.64 21.66
C ASP A 262 37.73 35.58 21.45
N TRP A 263 37.36 36.30 22.50
CA TRP A 263 36.18 37.18 22.50
C TRP A 263 36.26 38.27 21.43
N ALA A 264 37.44 38.85 21.21
CA ALA A 264 37.64 39.91 20.22
C ALA A 264 37.42 39.42 18.78
N THR A 265 37.86 38.19 18.48
CA THR A 265 37.64 37.54 17.18
C THR A 265 36.17 37.24 16.97
N GLN A 266 35.50 36.69 18.00
CA GLN A 266 34.06 36.41 17.94
C GLN A 266 33.24 37.70 17.72
N ASP A 267 33.57 38.79 18.43
CA ASP A 267 32.89 40.07 18.26
C ASP A 267 33.13 40.69 16.88
N ARG A 268 34.37 40.59 16.36
CA ARG A 268 34.69 41.01 14.98
C ARG A 268 33.87 40.24 13.94
N ILE A 269 33.73 38.92 14.11
CA ILE A 269 32.93 38.08 13.21
C ILE A 269 31.44 38.48 13.30
N ARG A 270 30.87 38.59 14.50
CA ARG A 270 29.47 39.03 14.68
C ARG A 270 29.22 40.40 14.05
N SER A 271 30.14 41.34 14.24
CA SER A 271 30.08 42.68 13.63
C SER A 271 30.20 42.64 12.11
N ALA A 272 31.00 41.74 11.54
CA ALA A 272 31.08 41.54 10.09
C ALA A 272 29.77 40.95 9.53
N LEU A 273 29.20 39.94 10.18
CA LEU A 273 27.91 39.34 9.80
C LEU A 273 26.76 40.36 9.88
N ARG A 274 26.76 41.22 10.91
CA ARG A 274 25.78 42.32 11.03
C ARG A 274 25.91 43.32 9.87
N ARG A 275 27.13 43.69 9.49
CA ARG A 275 27.36 44.56 8.32
C ARG A 275 26.89 43.93 7.03
N GLN A 276 27.16 42.64 6.81
CA GLN A 276 26.65 41.89 5.66
C GLN A 276 25.11 41.96 5.56
N MET A 277 24.41 41.80 6.69
CA MET A 277 22.95 41.93 6.75
C MET A 277 22.50 43.35 6.39
N GLN A 278 23.14 44.37 6.95
CA GLN A 278 22.82 45.77 6.68
C GLN A 278 23.07 46.13 5.21
N ASP A 279 24.21 45.75 4.64
CA ASP A 279 24.58 46.07 3.26
C ASP A 279 23.60 45.46 2.26
N ARG A 280 23.15 44.22 2.51
CA ARG A 280 22.24 43.49 1.61
C ARG A 280 20.80 43.95 1.73
N PHE A 281 20.32 44.24 2.94
CA PHE A 281 18.88 44.31 3.22
C PHE A 281 18.37 45.64 3.80
N SER A 282 19.25 46.59 4.18
CA SER A 282 18.84 47.88 4.77
C SER A 282 17.98 48.76 3.86
N LYS A 283 18.13 48.63 2.53
CA LYS A 283 17.39 49.43 1.52
C LYS A 283 15.96 48.96 1.27
N THR A 284 15.38 48.16 2.17
CA THR A 284 14.00 47.66 2.03
C THR A 284 12.94 48.74 2.28
N SER A 285 11.82 48.68 1.58
CA SER A 285 10.62 49.49 1.85
C SER A 285 9.79 48.97 3.03
N ILE A 286 10.06 47.75 3.53
CA ILE A 286 9.34 47.12 4.64
C ILE A 286 10.00 47.53 5.96
N ARG A 287 9.29 48.33 6.77
CA ARG A 287 9.88 49.00 7.94
C ARG A 287 10.33 48.04 9.04
N CYS A 288 9.53 47.03 9.37
CA CYS A 288 9.89 46.04 10.39
C CYS A 288 11.14 45.24 10.00
N ILE A 289 11.31 44.86 8.73
CA ILE A 289 12.53 44.19 8.25
C ILE A 289 13.75 45.12 8.37
N ARG A 290 13.58 46.41 8.08
CA ARG A 290 14.65 47.40 8.27
C ARG A 290 15.07 47.49 9.74
N GLU A 291 14.13 47.49 10.68
CA GLU A 291 14.39 47.48 12.12
C GLU A 291 15.10 46.20 12.56
N MET A 292 14.64 45.03 12.08
CA MET A 292 15.27 43.73 12.37
C MET A 292 16.74 43.68 11.91
N VAL A 293 17.02 44.14 10.68
CA VAL A 293 18.36 44.18 10.11
C VAL A 293 19.26 45.22 10.79
N ALA A 294 18.70 46.34 11.24
CA ALA A 294 19.42 47.38 11.98
C ALA A 294 19.63 47.04 13.46
N SER A 295 18.96 46.01 13.98
CA SER A 295 19.07 45.61 15.37
C SER A 295 20.49 45.16 15.75
N LYS A 296 20.79 45.20 17.05
CA LYS A 296 22.05 44.67 17.60
C LYS A 296 22.04 43.15 17.75
N ALA A 297 21.10 42.44 17.13
CA ALA A 297 21.02 40.99 17.18
C ALA A 297 22.33 40.34 16.73
N ASP A 298 22.64 39.20 17.33
CA ASP A 298 23.78 38.38 16.97
C ASP A 298 23.35 37.40 15.87
N TRP A 299 23.91 37.59 14.68
CA TRP A 299 23.66 36.74 13.53
C TRP A 299 24.63 35.57 13.52
N MET A 300 24.11 34.37 13.30
CA MET A 300 24.87 33.14 13.19
C MET A 300 24.91 32.67 11.74
N LEU A 301 26.10 32.31 11.26
CA LEU A 301 26.31 31.74 9.93
C LEU A 301 26.08 30.22 9.97
N TYR A 302 25.21 29.72 9.11
CA TYR A 302 24.92 28.29 8.96
C TYR A 302 25.09 27.88 7.48
N PRO A 303 26.21 27.22 7.12
CA PRO A 303 26.47 26.79 5.75
C PRO A 303 25.51 25.66 5.31
N VAL A 304 25.04 25.75 4.06
CA VAL A 304 24.18 24.71 3.47
C VAL A 304 25.02 23.75 2.64
N TYR A 305 24.95 22.48 3.03
CA TYR A 305 25.57 21.37 2.31
C TYR A 305 24.51 20.49 1.66
N GLN A 306 24.91 19.81 0.60
CA GLN A 306 24.08 18.85 -0.13
C GLN A 306 24.87 17.58 -0.44
N VAL A 307 24.17 16.51 -0.78
CA VAL A 307 24.74 15.23 -1.23
C VAL A 307 24.36 15.02 -2.68
N ARG A 308 25.33 14.61 -3.51
CA ARG A 308 25.08 14.41 -4.94
C ARG A 308 24.09 13.25 -5.15
N PRO A 309 23.06 13.41 -5.99
CA PRO A 309 22.17 12.31 -6.37
C PRO A 309 22.91 11.17 -7.05
N GLY A 310 22.42 9.94 -6.85
CA GLY A 310 22.95 8.74 -7.51
C GLY A 310 24.01 7.98 -6.72
N GLY A 311 24.36 8.42 -5.49
CA GLY A 311 25.21 7.65 -4.57
C GLY A 311 24.54 6.39 -4.04
N ARG A 312 25.32 5.47 -3.47
CA ARG A 312 24.79 4.23 -2.88
C ARG A 312 24.09 4.54 -1.54
N TRP A 313 22.91 3.95 -1.31
CA TRP A 313 22.19 4.13 -0.02
C TRP A 313 22.33 2.93 0.91
N CYS A 314 22.58 1.73 0.39
CA CYS A 314 22.69 0.54 1.21
C CYS A 314 23.88 -0.37 0.86
N LEU A 315 24.21 -1.25 1.81
CA LEU A 315 25.02 -2.46 1.64
C LEU A 315 24.15 -3.67 1.99
N ASN A 316 24.71 -4.74 2.56
CA ASN A 316 23.93 -5.94 2.88
C ASN A 316 23.03 -5.76 4.11
N ARG A 317 23.50 -5.01 5.11
CA ARG A 317 22.88 -4.80 6.43
C ARG A 317 22.97 -3.37 6.91
N VAL A 318 23.39 -2.46 6.04
CA VAL A 318 23.50 -1.03 6.35
C VAL A 318 22.65 -0.26 5.34
N ILE A 319 21.82 0.66 5.80
CA ILE A 319 21.05 1.56 4.93
C ILE A 319 21.11 3.01 5.44
N LEU A 320 21.16 3.98 4.54
CA LEU A 320 21.14 5.41 4.85
C LEU A 320 19.71 5.94 4.68
N LEU A 321 19.24 6.75 5.64
CA LEU A 321 17.95 7.45 5.57
C LEU A 321 18.10 8.96 5.83
N GLY A 322 17.15 9.75 5.33
CA GLY A 322 17.15 11.21 5.49
C GLY A 322 18.39 11.88 4.90
N ASP A 323 18.86 12.94 5.56
CA ASP A 323 20.02 13.74 5.10
C ASP A 323 21.32 12.92 4.91
N ALA A 324 21.45 11.78 5.59
CA ALA A 324 22.60 10.89 5.39
C ALA A 324 22.59 10.26 3.99
N ALA A 325 21.42 10.01 3.40
CA ALA A 325 21.26 9.46 2.06
C ALA A 325 21.18 10.56 0.98
N HIS A 326 20.44 11.63 1.25
CA HIS A 326 19.99 12.55 0.20
C HIS A 326 19.79 14.00 0.64
N ALA A 327 20.64 14.48 1.55
CA ALA A 327 20.62 15.90 1.94
C ALA A 327 20.57 16.83 0.72
N MET A 328 19.58 17.70 0.73
CA MET A 328 19.32 18.68 -0.33
C MET A 328 19.20 20.08 0.28
N PRO A 329 19.40 21.15 -0.51
CA PRO A 329 19.17 22.51 -0.04
C PRO A 329 17.76 22.65 0.57
N PRO A 330 17.58 23.33 1.72
CA PRO A 330 16.32 23.30 2.45
C PRO A 330 15.13 23.76 1.60
N ARG A 331 14.07 22.96 1.61
CA ARG A 331 12.76 23.28 1.05
C ARG A 331 11.72 23.21 2.16
N ASP A 332 10.54 23.76 1.90
CA ASP A 332 9.41 23.74 2.83
C ASP A 332 9.07 22.33 3.36
N GLU A 333 9.38 21.28 2.60
CA GLU A 333 9.13 19.86 2.87
C GLU A 333 10.33 19.05 3.40
N SER A 334 11.50 19.67 3.60
CA SER A 334 12.74 18.93 3.93
C SER A 334 12.62 17.99 5.14
N ALA A 335 11.87 18.39 6.18
CA ALA A 335 11.59 17.54 7.34
C ALA A 335 10.63 16.38 7.04
N ALA A 336 9.69 16.58 6.12
CA ALA A 336 8.71 15.57 5.72
C ALA A 336 9.40 14.39 5.03
N TYR A 337 10.36 14.62 4.13
CA TYR A 337 11.09 13.53 3.48
C TYR A 337 11.80 12.59 4.46
N ALA A 338 12.39 13.14 5.54
CA ALA A 338 13.02 12.33 6.57
C ALA A 338 12.01 11.49 7.39
N LEU A 339 10.80 12.03 7.61
CA LEU A 339 9.71 11.32 8.28
C LEU A 339 9.10 10.24 7.36
N ASP A 340 8.91 10.55 6.09
CA ASP A 340 8.48 9.59 5.06
C ASP A 340 9.43 8.39 5.02
N ASP A 341 10.75 8.66 4.95
CA ASP A 341 11.76 7.61 4.87
C ASP A 341 11.66 6.66 6.06
N ALA A 342 11.55 7.21 7.28
CA ALA A 342 11.41 6.45 8.51
C ALA A 342 10.16 5.55 8.49
N ILE A 343 8.99 6.12 8.15
CA ILE A 343 7.72 5.40 8.16
C ILE A 343 7.68 4.34 7.05
N LEU A 344 8.08 4.70 5.83
CA LEU A 344 8.06 3.79 4.68
C LEU A 344 9.02 2.63 4.87
N PHE A 345 10.24 2.91 5.33
CA PHE A 345 11.21 1.86 5.60
C PHE A 345 10.73 0.91 6.70
N ALA A 346 10.17 1.43 7.80
CA ALA A 346 9.64 0.60 8.88
C ALA A 346 8.49 -0.31 8.41
N ARG A 347 7.53 0.24 7.64
CA ARG A 347 6.41 -0.55 7.09
C ARG A 347 6.89 -1.59 6.07
N LEU A 348 7.87 -1.24 5.22
CA LEU A 348 8.47 -2.21 4.28
C LEU A 348 9.15 -3.35 5.02
N LEU A 349 9.94 -3.05 6.05
CA LEU A 349 10.62 -4.07 6.84
C LEU A 349 9.61 -5.01 7.56
N ALA A 350 8.47 -4.49 8.02
CA ALA A 350 7.38 -5.31 8.57
C ALA A 350 6.66 -6.15 7.50
N ARG A 351 6.51 -5.61 6.29
CA ARG A 351 5.83 -6.27 5.15
C ARG A 351 6.68 -7.40 4.56
N TYR A 352 7.99 -7.16 4.40
CA TYR A 352 9.00 -8.07 3.85
C TYR A 352 9.65 -8.93 4.93
N ARG A 353 8.93 -9.18 6.01
CA ARG A 353 9.42 -9.91 7.20
C ARG A 353 9.97 -11.31 6.91
N SER A 354 9.53 -11.95 5.83
CA SER A 354 9.99 -13.28 5.44
C SER A 354 11.17 -13.25 4.45
N GLU A 355 11.53 -12.06 3.95
CA GLU A 355 12.50 -11.88 2.87
C GLU A 355 13.85 -11.36 3.38
N PRO A 356 14.95 -11.59 2.62
CA PRO A 356 16.25 -11.01 2.95
C PRO A 356 16.22 -9.47 2.93
N LEU A 357 17.08 -8.85 3.75
CA LEU A 357 17.19 -7.39 3.86
C LEU A 357 17.49 -6.71 2.52
N SER A 358 18.19 -7.39 1.60
CA SER A 358 18.47 -6.87 0.26
C SER A 358 17.18 -6.53 -0.50
N GLU A 359 16.14 -7.36 -0.40
CA GLU A 359 14.87 -7.11 -1.07
C GLU A 359 14.10 -5.95 -0.42
N VAL A 360 14.20 -5.83 0.91
CA VAL A 360 13.65 -4.66 1.64
C VAL A 360 14.31 -3.38 1.13
N PHE A 361 15.63 -3.41 0.95
CA PHE A 361 16.41 -2.25 0.51
C PHE A 361 16.08 -1.88 -0.93
N ASP A 362 15.98 -2.87 -1.83
CA ASP A 362 15.59 -2.65 -3.22
C ASP A 362 14.18 -2.08 -3.34
N ALA A 363 13.23 -2.60 -2.55
CA ALA A 363 11.86 -2.09 -2.49
C ALA A 363 11.81 -0.64 -1.98
N TYR A 364 12.61 -0.32 -0.95
CA TYR A 364 12.71 1.03 -0.41
C TYR A 364 13.34 2.00 -1.43
N GLU A 365 14.46 1.62 -2.05
CA GLU A 365 15.11 2.43 -3.08
C GLU A 365 14.15 2.67 -4.26
N GLY A 366 13.50 1.62 -4.77
CA GLY A 366 12.53 1.73 -5.87
C GLY A 366 11.37 2.70 -5.58
N LEU A 367 10.94 2.79 -4.31
CA LEU A 367 9.86 3.68 -3.88
C LEU A 367 10.31 5.14 -3.72
N ARG A 368 11.55 5.37 -3.30
CA ARG A 368 12.03 6.70 -2.84
C ARG A 368 12.96 7.40 -3.80
N ARG A 369 13.81 6.67 -4.52
CA ARG A 369 14.93 7.23 -5.30
C ARG A 369 14.49 8.33 -6.24
N ASP A 370 13.46 8.07 -7.05
CA ASP A 370 13.01 9.02 -8.07
C ASP A 370 12.35 10.27 -7.49
N LYS A 371 11.54 10.10 -6.43
CA LYS A 371 10.90 11.22 -5.73
C LYS A 371 11.95 12.14 -5.12
N ILE A 372 12.94 11.57 -4.45
CA ILE A 372 14.05 12.32 -3.85
C ILE A 372 14.91 13.01 -4.92
N ASN A 373 15.23 12.31 -6.02
CA ASN A 373 15.98 12.90 -7.13
C ASN A 373 15.23 14.06 -7.78
N HIS A 374 13.90 13.96 -7.89
CA HIS A 374 13.05 15.05 -8.36
C HIS A 374 13.11 16.24 -7.40
N ALA A 375 12.86 16.00 -6.11
CA ALA A 375 12.91 17.03 -5.07
C ALA A 375 14.28 17.73 -5.00
N PHE A 376 15.38 16.99 -5.16
CA PHE A 376 16.73 17.54 -5.23
C PHE A 376 16.90 18.50 -6.42
N LYS A 377 16.50 18.08 -7.63
CA LYS A 377 16.59 18.90 -8.85
C LYS A 377 15.78 20.18 -8.73
N GLU A 378 14.57 20.09 -8.18
CA GLU A 378 13.72 21.25 -7.98
C GLU A 378 14.30 22.22 -6.94
N SER A 379 14.81 21.69 -5.83
CA SER A 379 15.48 22.48 -4.81
C SER A 379 16.67 23.23 -5.42
N GLY A 380 17.54 22.55 -6.18
CA GLY A 380 18.63 23.21 -6.91
C GLY A 380 18.17 24.40 -7.76
N ARG A 381 17.09 24.25 -8.54
CA ARG A 381 16.53 25.33 -9.38
C ARG A 381 15.97 26.49 -8.56
N MET A 382 15.33 26.22 -7.43
CA MET A 382 14.80 27.25 -6.54
C MET A 382 15.94 28.08 -5.93
N TRP A 383 17.01 27.41 -5.49
CA TRP A 383 18.13 28.02 -4.80
C TRP A 383 19.09 28.76 -5.74
N ASP A 384 19.26 28.30 -6.98
CA ASP A 384 19.98 29.05 -8.02
C ASP A 384 19.37 30.44 -8.27
N ARG A 385 18.06 30.60 -8.03
CA ARG A 385 17.36 31.89 -8.14
C ARG A 385 17.59 32.82 -6.95
N ASN A 386 18.24 32.37 -5.86
CA ASN A 386 18.52 33.17 -4.66
C ASN A 386 19.95 33.78 -4.65
N ARG A 387 20.64 33.74 -5.79
CA ARG A 387 21.93 34.42 -6.02
C ARG A 387 21.74 35.94 -6.16
N ASP A 388 22.85 36.67 -6.07
CA ASP A 388 22.86 38.12 -6.32
C ASP A 388 22.41 38.41 -7.76
N MET A 389 21.37 39.22 -7.93
CA MET A 389 20.75 39.49 -9.24
C MET A 389 21.05 40.90 -9.76
N GLY A 390 20.93 41.06 -11.09
CA GLY A 390 20.80 42.38 -11.71
C GLY A 390 19.47 43.07 -11.34
N MET A 391 19.37 44.39 -11.53
CA MET A 391 18.11 45.11 -11.25
C MET A 391 16.95 44.65 -12.15
N LEU A 392 17.22 44.41 -13.44
CA LEU A 392 16.21 43.96 -14.40
C LEU A 392 15.75 42.53 -14.11
N GLU A 393 16.69 41.64 -13.83
CA GLU A 393 16.43 40.25 -13.46
C GLU A 393 15.59 40.13 -12.18
N SER A 394 15.94 40.90 -11.14
CA SER A 394 15.15 40.95 -9.90
C SER A 394 13.71 41.43 -10.13
N ARG A 395 13.49 42.42 -11.02
CA ARG A 395 12.14 42.88 -11.39
C ARG A 395 11.35 41.82 -12.16
N LEU A 396 11.99 41.15 -13.11
CA LEU A 396 11.36 40.07 -13.86
C LEU A 396 10.93 38.93 -12.94
N LYS A 397 11.80 38.54 -12.00
CA LYS A 397 11.49 37.53 -10.97
C LYS A 397 10.28 37.94 -10.14
N GLU A 398 10.23 39.18 -9.66
CA GLU A 398 9.08 39.71 -8.90
C GLU A 398 7.76 39.63 -9.70
N TRP A 399 7.79 39.92 -11.00
CA TRP A 399 6.60 39.86 -11.87
C TRP A 399 6.16 38.44 -12.20
N MET A 400 7.10 37.50 -12.35
CA MET A 400 6.81 36.11 -12.69
C MET A 400 6.40 35.27 -11.48
N MET A 401 6.82 35.65 -10.27
CA MET A 401 6.58 34.87 -9.05
C MET A 401 5.09 34.58 -8.76
N PRO A 402 4.13 35.50 -8.92
CA PRO A 402 2.71 35.19 -8.70
C PRO A 402 2.19 34.11 -9.65
N LEU A 403 2.65 34.11 -10.92
CA LEU A 403 2.28 33.08 -11.90
C LEU A 403 2.92 31.74 -11.53
N TYR A 404 4.18 31.74 -11.13
CA TYR A 404 4.89 30.55 -10.67
C TYR A 404 4.22 29.92 -9.43
N LEU A 405 3.85 30.74 -8.44
CA LEU A 405 3.14 30.28 -7.26
C LEU A 405 1.78 29.67 -7.66
N ARG A 406 1.02 30.30 -8.54
CA ARG A 406 -0.26 29.75 -9.01
C ARG A 406 -0.10 28.45 -9.79
N SER A 407 0.89 28.34 -10.67
CA SER A 407 1.04 27.17 -11.56
C SER A 407 1.51 25.91 -10.85
N HIS A 408 2.08 26.03 -9.64
CA HIS A 408 2.53 24.88 -8.83
C HIS A 408 1.66 24.71 -7.58
N ARG A 409 0.44 25.26 -7.57
CA ARG A 409 -0.47 25.14 -6.44
C ARG A 409 -0.92 23.69 -6.25
N ASP A 410 -1.49 23.10 -7.29
CA ASP A 410 -2.07 21.75 -7.24
C ASP A 410 -1.02 20.69 -6.88
N GLU A 411 0.20 20.82 -7.42
CA GLU A 411 1.32 19.94 -7.08
C GLU A 411 1.69 20.01 -5.59
N ARG A 412 1.66 21.20 -4.98
CA ARG A 412 1.92 21.37 -3.55
C ARG A 412 0.76 20.87 -2.69
N GLU A 413 -0.49 21.09 -3.10
CA GLU A 413 -1.65 20.55 -2.39
C GLU A 413 -1.60 19.01 -2.39
N ALA A 414 -1.26 18.38 -3.53
CA ALA A 414 -1.01 16.95 -3.60
C ALA A 414 0.15 16.50 -2.68
N ALA A 415 1.22 17.29 -2.59
CA ALA A 415 2.29 17.05 -1.64
C ALA A 415 1.81 17.16 -0.18
N TRP A 416 0.87 18.04 0.14
CA TRP A 416 0.27 18.15 1.48
C TRP A 416 -0.65 16.98 1.83
N GLU A 417 -1.30 16.38 0.84
CA GLU A 417 -2.20 15.24 1.02
C GLU A 417 -1.47 13.90 1.15
N PHE A 418 -0.24 13.79 0.64
CA PHE A 418 0.56 12.57 0.70
C PHE A 418 0.66 12.00 2.13
N ASP A 419 0.37 10.71 2.30
CA ASP A 419 0.46 10.01 3.59
C ASP A 419 1.30 8.72 3.46
N ALA A 420 2.54 8.78 3.93
CA ALA A 420 3.45 7.64 4.00
C ALA A 420 2.89 6.42 4.76
N ALA A 421 1.93 6.58 5.67
CA ALA A 421 1.33 5.47 6.40
C ALA A 421 0.23 4.74 5.62
N GLN A 422 -0.36 5.39 4.60
CA GLN A 422 -1.49 4.85 3.84
C GLN A 422 -1.13 4.41 2.44
N ILE A 423 0.04 4.81 1.91
CA ILE A 423 0.40 4.37 0.55
C ILE A 423 0.53 2.85 0.48
N THR A 424 0.08 2.28 -0.65
CA THR A 424 0.27 0.87 -0.98
C THR A 424 1.76 0.59 -1.16
N LEU A 425 2.27 -0.37 -0.40
CA LEU A 425 3.66 -0.80 -0.50
C LEU A 425 3.79 -1.91 -1.56
N PRO A 426 4.95 -1.99 -2.24
CA PRO A 426 5.26 -3.17 -3.03
C PRO A 426 5.20 -4.43 -2.16
N THR A 427 4.79 -5.54 -2.74
CA THR A 427 4.87 -6.87 -2.13
C THR A 427 6.18 -7.55 -2.50
N PRO A 428 6.72 -8.41 -1.62
CA PRO A 428 7.91 -9.17 -1.95
C PRO A 428 7.68 -10.10 -3.13
N ALA A 429 8.70 -10.22 -3.98
CA ALA A 429 8.70 -11.23 -5.04
C ALA A 429 8.65 -12.62 -4.38
N PRO A 430 8.05 -13.64 -5.00
CA PRO A 430 8.09 -14.97 -4.43
C PRO A 430 9.51 -15.49 -4.61
N SER A 431 9.96 -16.33 -3.68
CA SER A 431 11.31 -16.90 -3.72
C SER A 431 11.64 -17.54 -5.08
N ASP A 432 12.93 -17.47 -5.48
CA ASP A 432 13.43 -18.15 -6.68
C ASP A 432 13.08 -19.65 -6.69
N ASP A 433 13.00 -20.28 -5.51
CA ASP A 433 12.51 -21.66 -5.36
C ASP A 433 11.05 -21.82 -5.81
N LEU A 434 10.18 -20.83 -5.55
CA LEU A 434 8.81 -20.83 -6.06
C LEU A 434 8.80 -20.69 -7.59
N LEU A 435 9.62 -19.81 -8.16
CA LEU A 435 9.72 -19.58 -9.59
C LEU A 435 10.31 -20.78 -10.35
N ILE A 436 11.31 -21.45 -9.78
CA ILE A 436 11.93 -22.67 -10.33
C ILE A 436 11.00 -23.87 -10.18
N LEU A 437 10.31 -24.00 -9.04
CA LEU A 437 9.35 -25.08 -8.82
C LEU A 437 8.08 -24.88 -9.66
N ILE A 438 7.62 -23.65 -9.85
CA ILE A 438 6.50 -23.34 -10.74
C ILE A 438 6.90 -23.53 -12.20
N HIS A 439 8.08 -23.09 -12.64
CA HIS A 439 8.58 -23.46 -13.97
C HIS A 439 8.70 -24.98 -14.12
N GLY A 440 9.18 -25.67 -13.09
CA GLY A 440 9.24 -27.13 -13.02
C GLY A 440 7.86 -27.76 -13.18
N LEU A 441 6.87 -27.34 -12.40
CA LEU A 441 5.49 -27.86 -12.40
C LEU A 441 4.69 -27.46 -13.66
N ILE A 442 4.92 -26.27 -14.21
CA ILE A 442 4.36 -25.83 -15.50
C ILE A 442 4.95 -26.66 -16.65
N MET A 443 6.24 -27.02 -16.57
CA MET A 443 6.94 -27.91 -17.51
C MET A 443 6.62 -29.39 -17.28
N VAL A 444 6.13 -29.77 -16.10
CA VAL A 444 5.68 -31.14 -15.78
C VAL A 444 4.27 -31.32 -16.31
N GLY A 445 4.19 -31.88 -17.53
CA GLY A 445 3.18 -32.85 -17.94
C GLY A 445 1.69 -32.46 -17.97
N THR A 446 0.93 -33.23 -18.74
CA THR A 446 -0.51 -33.36 -18.60
C THR A 446 -0.86 -34.13 -17.31
N PHE A 447 -2.14 -34.18 -16.91
CA PHE A 447 -2.60 -35.05 -15.82
C PHE A 447 -3.47 -36.20 -16.36
N SER A 448 -3.43 -37.34 -15.67
CA SER A 448 -4.25 -38.53 -15.96
C SER A 448 -5.24 -38.88 -14.85
N SER A 449 -5.18 -38.18 -13.71
CA SER A 449 -6.13 -38.33 -12.60
C SER A 449 -6.20 -37.03 -11.78
N VAL A 450 -7.29 -36.87 -11.02
CA VAL A 450 -7.49 -35.73 -10.12
C VAL A 450 -6.92 -36.05 -8.73
N PRO A 451 -6.03 -35.22 -8.16
CA PRO A 451 -5.37 -35.47 -6.88
C PRO A 451 -6.32 -35.32 -5.69
N ALA A 452 -5.99 -35.96 -4.58
CA ALA A 452 -6.72 -35.83 -3.31
C ALA A 452 -5.90 -35.07 -2.26
N VAL A 453 -6.56 -34.15 -1.57
CA VAL A 453 -6.01 -33.30 -0.52
C VAL A 453 -6.86 -33.45 0.74
N ASP A 454 -6.20 -33.65 1.87
CA ASP A 454 -6.83 -33.82 3.17
C ASP A 454 -6.93 -32.46 3.89
N PHE A 455 -8.17 -31.99 4.10
CA PHE A 455 -8.40 -30.67 4.70
C PHE A 455 -7.95 -30.59 6.16
N ALA A 456 -8.15 -31.67 6.94
CA ALA A 456 -7.71 -31.70 8.34
C ALA A 456 -6.18 -31.55 8.43
N ARG A 457 -5.43 -32.17 7.50
CA ARG A 457 -3.97 -32.07 7.43
C ARG A 457 -3.47 -30.68 7.03
N LEU A 458 -4.25 -29.90 6.27
CA LEU A 458 -3.95 -28.49 5.97
C LEU A 458 -4.05 -27.59 7.21
N THR A 459 -4.80 -28.01 8.23
CA THR A 459 -4.97 -27.25 9.47
C THR A 459 -4.05 -27.70 10.62
N ASP A 460 -3.41 -28.87 10.50
CA ASP A 460 -2.48 -29.41 11.51
C ASP A 460 -1.02 -28.96 11.22
N PRO A 461 -0.39 -28.15 12.11
CA PRO A 461 0.98 -27.65 11.89
C PRO A 461 2.03 -28.72 11.61
N ARG A 462 1.80 -29.96 12.04
CA ARG A 462 2.75 -31.08 11.86
C ARG A 462 2.71 -31.68 10.46
N THR A 463 1.58 -31.58 9.77
CA THR A 463 1.35 -32.17 8.44
C THR A 463 1.12 -31.15 7.35
N LYS A 464 0.88 -29.89 7.73
CA LYS A 464 0.49 -28.80 6.83
C LYS A 464 1.46 -28.59 5.68
N SER A 465 2.77 -28.61 5.93
CA SER A 465 3.78 -28.41 4.88
C SER A 465 3.67 -29.45 3.77
N ASP A 466 3.55 -30.74 4.11
CA ASP A 466 3.44 -31.82 3.13
C ASP A 466 2.12 -31.75 2.36
N GLU A 467 1.04 -31.38 3.04
CA GLU A 467 -0.28 -31.31 2.42
C GLU A 467 -0.44 -30.07 1.52
N LEU A 468 0.17 -28.95 1.90
CA LEU A 468 0.29 -27.76 1.04
C LEU A 468 1.04 -28.06 -0.25
N ALA A 469 2.05 -28.93 -0.22
CA ALA A 469 2.76 -29.35 -1.44
C ALA A 469 1.85 -30.09 -2.42
N LYS A 470 0.95 -30.96 -1.92
CA LYS A 470 -0.06 -31.63 -2.76
C LYS A 470 -1.11 -30.66 -3.29
N LEU A 471 -1.57 -29.74 -2.44
CA LEU A 471 -2.50 -28.68 -2.83
C LEU A 471 -1.91 -27.83 -3.95
N LYS A 472 -0.61 -27.53 -3.86
CA LYS A 472 0.14 -26.80 -4.89
C LYS A 472 0.10 -27.52 -6.23
N GLU A 473 0.47 -28.79 -6.26
CA GLU A 473 0.40 -29.58 -7.49
C GLU A 473 -1.01 -29.57 -8.10
N ALA A 474 -2.04 -29.77 -7.27
CA ALA A 474 -3.43 -29.77 -7.73
C ALA A 474 -3.87 -28.44 -8.36
N ILE A 475 -3.54 -27.31 -7.72
CA ILE A 475 -3.95 -25.98 -8.16
C ILE A 475 -3.22 -25.55 -9.43
N PHE A 476 -1.91 -25.80 -9.52
CA PHE A 476 -1.10 -25.35 -10.65
C PHE A 476 -1.19 -26.26 -11.88
N VAL A 477 -1.32 -27.57 -11.69
CA VAL A 477 -1.27 -28.55 -12.80
C VAL A 477 -2.66 -28.90 -13.31
N VAL A 478 -3.61 -29.09 -12.39
CA VAL A 478 -4.92 -29.69 -12.71
C VAL A 478 -6.05 -28.67 -12.68
N GLY A 479 -6.08 -27.77 -11.71
CA GLY A 479 -7.22 -26.88 -11.45
C GLY A 479 -8.44 -27.61 -10.86
N PHE A 480 -8.26 -28.88 -10.48
CA PHE A 480 -9.24 -29.76 -9.83
C PHE A 480 -8.56 -30.58 -8.72
N LEU A 481 -9.28 -30.87 -7.63
CA LEU A 481 -8.88 -31.83 -6.60
C LEU A 481 -10.09 -32.48 -5.92
N TYR A 482 -9.88 -33.59 -5.23
CA TYR A 482 -10.75 -34.05 -4.16
C TYR A 482 -10.29 -33.44 -2.83
N LEU A 483 -11.21 -32.88 -2.07
CA LEU A 483 -10.99 -32.43 -0.70
C LEU A 483 -11.68 -33.42 0.24
N THR A 484 -10.90 -34.09 1.09
CA THR A 484 -11.37 -35.10 2.05
C THR A 484 -11.23 -34.61 3.49
N ASN A 485 -11.87 -35.31 4.43
CA ASN A 485 -11.79 -35.03 5.87
C ASN A 485 -12.17 -33.57 6.20
N THR A 486 -13.29 -33.13 5.62
CA THR A 486 -13.81 -31.76 5.72
C THR A 486 -14.61 -31.51 7.00
N GLY A 487 -15.08 -32.59 7.63
CA GLY A 487 -16.04 -32.53 8.74
C GLY A 487 -17.49 -32.34 8.29
N LEU A 488 -17.75 -32.21 6.98
CA LEU A 488 -19.08 -32.02 6.40
C LEU A 488 -19.73 -33.32 5.92
N GLU A 489 -19.09 -34.47 6.10
CA GLU A 489 -19.51 -35.76 5.52
C GLU A 489 -20.94 -36.13 5.93
N ASN A 490 -21.29 -35.93 7.21
CA ASN A 490 -22.64 -36.18 7.74
C ASN A 490 -23.70 -35.20 7.18
N LEU A 491 -23.32 -33.96 6.88
CA LEU A 491 -24.22 -32.97 6.28
C LEU A 491 -24.45 -33.30 4.81
N ILE A 492 -23.38 -33.62 4.08
CA ILE A 492 -23.41 -34.07 2.69
C ILE A 492 -24.31 -35.29 2.53
N HIS A 493 -24.12 -36.33 3.35
CA HIS A 493 -24.93 -37.55 3.31
C HIS A 493 -26.42 -37.27 3.50
N ARG A 494 -26.79 -36.58 4.59
CA ARG A 494 -28.20 -36.23 4.87
C ARG A 494 -28.82 -35.34 3.79
N THR A 495 -28.02 -34.48 3.15
CA THR A 495 -28.50 -33.63 2.05
C THR A 495 -28.79 -34.47 0.82
N HIS A 496 -27.88 -35.37 0.42
CA HIS A 496 -28.14 -36.33 -0.68
C HIS A 496 -29.36 -37.21 -0.42
N GLU A 497 -29.57 -37.70 0.80
CA GLU A 497 -30.78 -38.46 1.17
C GLU A 497 -32.08 -37.65 1.03
N ALA A 498 -32.00 -36.31 1.12
CA ALA A 498 -33.16 -35.44 0.95
C ALA A 498 -33.49 -35.18 -0.54
N LEU A 499 -32.51 -35.23 -1.44
CA LEU A 499 -32.69 -34.86 -2.85
C LEU A 499 -33.78 -35.66 -3.57
N PRO A 500 -33.88 -37.00 -3.47
CA PRO A 500 -34.95 -37.75 -4.12
C PRO A 500 -36.35 -37.29 -3.69
N ARG A 501 -36.53 -36.97 -2.40
CA ARG A 501 -37.81 -36.45 -1.88
C ARG A 501 -38.12 -35.07 -2.44
N LEU A 502 -37.11 -34.20 -2.51
CA LEU A 502 -37.24 -32.84 -3.04
C LEU A 502 -37.61 -32.84 -4.54
N PHE A 503 -36.92 -33.64 -5.35
CA PHE A 503 -37.16 -33.69 -6.79
C PHE A 503 -38.42 -34.45 -7.19
N ASN A 504 -38.94 -35.33 -6.32
CA ASN A 504 -40.21 -36.04 -6.50
C ASN A 504 -41.44 -35.26 -6.01
N LEU A 505 -41.27 -34.03 -5.50
CA LEU A 505 -42.39 -33.15 -5.20
C LEU A 505 -43.30 -32.97 -6.42
N PRO A 506 -44.63 -32.82 -6.22
CA PRO A 506 -45.55 -32.57 -7.32
C PRO A 506 -45.09 -31.36 -8.14
N THR A 507 -45.24 -31.42 -9.46
CA THR A 507 -44.77 -30.35 -10.37
C THR A 507 -45.26 -28.98 -9.91
N GLY A 508 -46.55 -28.82 -9.58
CA GLY A 508 -47.10 -27.56 -9.09
C GLY A 508 -46.38 -26.98 -7.87
N VAL A 509 -45.88 -27.82 -6.95
CA VAL A 509 -45.11 -27.36 -5.77
C VAL A 509 -43.74 -26.82 -6.19
N LYS A 510 -43.06 -27.51 -7.12
CA LYS A 510 -41.77 -27.05 -7.67
C LYS A 510 -41.93 -25.78 -8.51
N GLU A 511 -43.05 -25.65 -9.22
CA GLU A 511 -43.35 -24.45 -10.01
C GLU A 511 -43.63 -23.21 -9.16
N ASN A 512 -44.15 -23.36 -7.95
CA ASN A 512 -44.37 -22.21 -7.06
C ASN A 512 -43.07 -21.49 -6.72
N CYS A 513 -41.94 -22.21 -6.65
CA CYS A 513 -40.61 -21.64 -6.45
C CYS A 513 -39.79 -21.56 -7.75
N ASN A 514 -40.42 -21.50 -8.92
CA ASN A 514 -39.73 -21.41 -10.21
C ASN A 514 -38.83 -20.16 -10.29
N MET A 515 -37.64 -20.31 -10.88
CA MET A 515 -36.67 -19.22 -11.08
C MET A 515 -37.26 -17.99 -11.77
N ILE A 516 -38.25 -18.18 -12.65
CA ILE A 516 -38.96 -17.08 -13.33
C ILE A 516 -39.62 -16.09 -12.38
N HIS A 517 -39.89 -16.49 -11.13
CA HIS A 517 -40.45 -15.60 -10.10
C HIS A 517 -39.38 -14.79 -9.34
N SER A 518 -38.08 -15.00 -9.60
CA SER A 518 -36.99 -14.30 -8.92
C SER A 518 -36.16 -13.44 -9.88
N PRO A 519 -36.05 -12.12 -9.64
CA PRO A 519 -35.14 -11.28 -10.42
C PRO A 519 -33.66 -11.61 -10.15
N SER A 520 -33.37 -12.34 -9.08
CA SER A 520 -32.02 -12.75 -8.68
C SER A 520 -31.61 -14.10 -9.27
N PHE A 521 -32.43 -14.65 -10.17
CA PHE A 521 -32.22 -15.95 -10.82
C PHE A 521 -32.04 -17.10 -9.81
N LEU A 522 -32.89 -17.12 -8.78
CA LEU A 522 -32.96 -18.13 -7.73
C LEU A 522 -34.26 -18.91 -7.83
N GLY A 523 -34.23 -20.23 -7.62
CA GLY A 523 -35.41 -21.08 -7.63
C GLY A 523 -35.26 -22.33 -8.49
N TYR A 524 -36.40 -22.95 -8.81
CA TYR A 524 -36.52 -24.18 -9.57
C TYR A 524 -36.40 -23.97 -11.08
N THR A 525 -35.67 -24.86 -11.74
CA THR A 525 -35.52 -24.92 -13.19
C THR A 525 -35.85 -26.33 -13.68
N ARG A 526 -36.75 -26.40 -14.68
CA ARG A 526 -37.26 -27.66 -15.26
C ARG A 526 -36.17 -28.46 -15.96
N LEU A 527 -36.42 -29.76 -16.11
CA LEU A 527 -35.58 -30.65 -16.90
C LEU A 527 -35.41 -30.11 -18.33
N GLY A 528 -34.17 -29.95 -18.77
CA GLY A 528 -33.86 -29.53 -20.15
C GLY A 528 -34.10 -28.05 -20.43
N ALA A 529 -34.26 -27.22 -19.41
CA ALA A 529 -34.50 -25.78 -19.59
C ALA A 529 -33.21 -24.98 -19.85
N GLU A 530 -32.03 -25.49 -19.49
CA GLU A 530 -30.75 -24.80 -19.70
C GLU A 530 -30.00 -25.35 -20.93
N THR A 531 -29.16 -24.49 -21.52
CA THR A 531 -28.35 -24.80 -22.69
C THR A 531 -26.90 -24.44 -22.42
N THR A 532 -25.99 -25.39 -22.61
CA THR A 532 -24.54 -25.20 -22.51
C THR A 532 -23.87 -25.69 -23.80
N ALA A 533 -22.88 -24.95 -24.29
CA ALA A 533 -22.19 -25.26 -25.56
C ALA A 533 -23.17 -25.52 -26.73
N SER A 534 -24.24 -24.71 -26.81
CA SER A 534 -25.30 -24.79 -27.83
C SER A 534 -26.09 -26.10 -27.86
N LYS A 535 -26.05 -26.90 -26.79
CA LYS A 535 -26.84 -28.12 -26.62
C LYS A 535 -27.62 -28.08 -25.30
N THR A 536 -28.80 -28.68 -25.29
CA THR A 536 -29.65 -28.74 -24.10
C THR A 536 -29.03 -29.62 -23.02
N ASP A 537 -29.00 -29.14 -21.79
CA ASP A 537 -28.51 -29.87 -20.63
C ASP A 537 -29.62 -30.76 -20.04
N LEU A 538 -29.40 -32.08 -19.97
CA LEU A 538 -30.36 -33.02 -19.40
C LEU A 538 -30.30 -33.03 -17.87
N ARG A 539 -30.62 -31.89 -17.26
CA ARG A 539 -30.69 -31.70 -15.81
C ARG A 539 -31.92 -30.93 -15.37
N GLU A 540 -32.38 -31.25 -14.16
CA GLU A 540 -33.40 -30.54 -13.38
C GLU A 540 -32.71 -29.97 -12.12
N GLN A 541 -33.00 -28.74 -11.69
CA GLN A 541 -32.25 -28.13 -10.58
C GLN A 541 -33.04 -27.13 -9.73
N PHE A 542 -32.51 -26.87 -8.54
CA PHE A 542 -32.86 -25.73 -7.68
C PHE A 542 -31.62 -24.89 -7.43
N ASP A 543 -31.70 -23.58 -7.62
CA ASP A 543 -30.63 -22.61 -7.36
C ASP A 543 -30.96 -21.78 -6.11
N PHE A 544 -30.04 -21.75 -5.15
CA PHE A 544 -30.10 -20.96 -3.93
C PHE A 544 -28.89 -20.02 -3.85
N GLY A 545 -29.04 -18.87 -3.22
CA GLY A 545 -28.00 -17.88 -2.95
C GLY A 545 -27.75 -17.72 -1.45
N THR A 546 -26.80 -16.86 -1.10
CA THR A 546 -26.48 -16.52 0.28
C THR A 546 -27.71 -16.02 1.04
N PRO A 547 -28.08 -16.65 2.17
CA PRO A 547 -29.18 -16.19 3.01
C PRO A 547 -28.94 -14.81 3.62
N GLY A 548 -30.01 -14.06 3.91
CA GLY A 548 -29.93 -12.82 4.68
C GLY A 548 -29.32 -11.62 3.94
N VAL A 549 -29.13 -11.71 2.62
CA VAL A 549 -28.69 -10.56 1.80
C VAL A 549 -29.74 -9.45 1.77
N LYS A 550 -29.28 -8.20 1.67
CA LYS A 550 -30.15 -7.03 1.55
C LYS A 550 -30.98 -7.14 0.27
N GLU A 551 -32.30 -6.91 0.37
CA GLU A 551 -33.14 -6.78 -0.82
C GLU A 551 -32.76 -5.53 -1.62
N TRP A 552 -32.66 -5.69 -2.94
CA TRP A 552 -32.38 -4.61 -3.86
C TRP A 552 -33.46 -3.53 -3.80
N ALA A 553 -33.04 -2.26 -3.68
CA ALA A 553 -33.93 -1.11 -3.67
C ALA A 553 -33.68 -0.19 -4.88
N LYS A 554 -34.70 0.59 -5.26
CA LYS A 554 -34.58 1.59 -6.32
C LYS A 554 -33.55 2.66 -5.92
N GLY A 555 -32.39 2.62 -6.59
CA GLY A 555 -31.23 3.47 -6.28
C GLY A 555 -29.94 2.67 -6.11
N ASP A 556 -30.06 1.38 -5.76
CA ASP A 556 -28.92 0.46 -5.76
C ASP A 556 -28.46 0.18 -7.22
N PRO A 557 -27.16 -0.10 -7.45
CA PRO A 557 -26.67 -0.53 -8.75
C PRO A 557 -27.50 -1.70 -9.29
N PHE A 558 -27.89 -1.64 -10.56
CA PHE A 558 -28.83 -2.60 -11.16
C PHE A 558 -28.33 -4.05 -11.11
N TRP A 559 -27.01 -4.25 -11.15
CA TRP A 559 -26.37 -5.56 -11.05
C TRP A 559 -26.39 -6.16 -9.63
N GLN A 560 -26.62 -5.37 -8.57
CA GLN A 560 -26.79 -5.91 -7.21
C GLN A 560 -28.06 -6.74 -7.07
N ARG A 561 -29.01 -6.61 -8.00
CA ARG A 561 -30.23 -7.43 -8.02
C ARG A 561 -29.97 -8.92 -8.27
N LEU A 562 -28.73 -9.30 -8.62
CA LEU A 562 -28.27 -10.68 -8.57
C LEU A 562 -28.33 -11.28 -7.16
N GLU A 563 -28.22 -10.46 -6.11
CA GLU A 563 -28.43 -10.84 -4.71
C GLU A 563 -29.90 -10.60 -4.34
N GLY A 564 -30.52 -11.57 -3.66
CA GLY A 564 -31.91 -11.46 -3.27
C GLY A 564 -32.44 -12.70 -2.56
N PRO A 565 -33.74 -12.68 -2.19
CA PRO A 565 -34.33 -13.74 -1.39
C PRO A 565 -34.39 -15.08 -2.14
N ASN A 566 -34.11 -16.15 -1.41
CA ASN A 566 -34.25 -17.52 -1.89
C ASN A 566 -35.71 -17.93 -2.04
N GLN A 567 -35.98 -18.81 -3.01
CA GLN A 567 -37.27 -19.48 -3.16
C GLN A 567 -37.14 -20.95 -2.74
N TYR A 568 -37.80 -21.32 -1.64
CA TYR A 568 -37.74 -22.68 -1.12
C TYR A 568 -38.97 -23.49 -1.54
N PRO A 569 -38.81 -24.76 -1.93
CA PRO A 569 -39.96 -25.64 -2.15
C PRO A 569 -40.67 -25.91 -0.83
N ASP A 570 -42.00 -25.97 -0.88
CA ASP A 570 -42.88 -26.26 0.27
C ASP A 570 -42.77 -27.73 0.70
N GLN A 571 -41.67 -28.02 1.39
CA GLN A 571 -41.30 -29.32 1.94
C GLN A 571 -40.70 -29.08 3.32
N PRO A 572 -41.27 -29.64 4.40
CA PRO A 572 -40.79 -29.41 5.75
C PRO A 572 -39.28 -29.65 5.90
N GLY A 573 -38.58 -28.65 6.43
CA GLY A 573 -37.12 -28.70 6.67
C GLY A 573 -36.23 -28.35 5.48
N SER A 574 -36.78 -28.10 4.27
CA SER A 574 -36.00 -27.76 3.07
C SER A 574 -35.16 -26.50 3.25
N GLN A 575 -35.77 -25.41 3.74
CA GLN A 575 -35.10 -24.14 3.98
C GLN A 575 -33.92 -24.29 4.93
N ARG A 576 -34.17 -24.88 6.12
CA ARG A 576 -33.13 -25.10 7.12
C ARG A 576 -31.97 -25.94 6.59
N LEU A 577 -32.27 -27.00 5.83
CA LEU A 577 -31.22 -27.85 5.23
C LEU A 577 -30.34 -27.06 4.25
N VAL A 578 -30.94 -26.21 3.42
CA VAL A 578 -30.21 -25.36 2.46
C VAL A 578 -29.35 -24.32 3.18
N GLU A 579 -29.91 -23.61 4.15
CA GLU A 579 -29.20 -22.58 4.91
C GLU A 579 -28.06 -23.18 5.75
N ASP A 580 -28.30 -24.32 6.41
CA ASP A 580 -27.28 -25.07 7.15
C ASP A 580 -26.15 -25.52 6.21
N TYR A 581 -26.47 -26.02 5.01
CA TYR A 581 -25.46 -26.42 4.02
C TYR A 581 -24.62 -25.23 3.54
N ILE A 582 -25.25 -24.13 3.16
CA ILE A 582 -24.56 -22.91 2.71
C ILE A 582 -23.63 -22.38 3.79
N CYS A 583 -24.11 -22.26 5.04
CA CYS A 583 -23.31 -21.73 6.13
C CYS A 583 -22.06 -22.57 6.40
N GLN A 584 -22.21 -23.90 6.45
CA GLN A 584 -21.11 -24.81 6.75
C GLN A 584 -20.08 -24.87 5.62
N ILE A 585 -20.54 -24.89 4.36
CA ILE A 585 -19.63 -24.95 3.21
C ILE A 585 -18.94 -23.60 2.96
N ASP A 586 -19.57 -22.47 3.26
CA ASP A 586 -18.94 -21.15 3.16
C ASP A 586 -17.79 -21.00 4.19
N SER A 587 -17.97 -21.53 5.39
CA SER A 587 -16.90 -21.59 6.41
C SER A 587 -15.74 -22.48 5.98
N LEU A 588 -16.03 -23.67 5.44
CA LEU A 588 -15.01 -24.54 4.84
C LEU A 588 -14.28 -23.84 3.69
N ALA A 589 -15.02 -23.16 2.82
CA ALA A 589 -14.48 -22.48 1.66
C ALA A 589 -13.52 -21.34 2.04
N GLN A 590 -13.81 -20.61 3.11
CA GLN A 590 -12.89 -19.60 3.65
C GLN A 590 -11.58 -20.21 4.15
N GLY A 591 -11.65 -21.30 4.95
CA GLY A 591 -10.44 -21.99 5.41
C GLY A 591 -9.62 -22.61 4.27
N PHE A 592 -10.30 -23.11 3.24
CA PHE A 592 -9.63 -23.59 2.02
C PHE A 592 -8.94 -22.45 1.28
N MET A 593 -9.60 -21.30 1.10
CA MET A 593 -9.03 -20.12 0.43
C MET A 593 -7.78 -19.59 1.14
N HIS A 594 -7.76 -19.61 2.48
CA HIS A 594 -6.56 -19.27 3.26
C HIS A 594 -5.41 -20.27 3.02
N SER A 595 -5.73 -21.56 2.91
CA SER A 595 -4.74 -22.59 2.56
C SER A 595 -4.19 -22.42 1.15
N VAL A 596 -5.03 -21.96 0.21
CA VAL A 596 -4.60 -21.61 -1.16
C VAL A 596 -3.66 -20.41 -1.16
N ALA A 597 -3.95 -19.36 -0.39
CA ALA A 597 -3.06 -18.20 -0.29
C ALA A 597 -1.68 -18.60 0.25
N GLU A 598 -1.65 -19.41 1.29
CA GLU A 598 -0.39 -19.93 1.85
C GLU A 598 0.35 -20.86 0.89
N CYS A 599 -0.37 -21.68 0.13
CA CYS A 599 0.18 -22.51 -0.95
C CYS A 599 0.87 -21.67 -2.05
N LEU A 600 0.39 -20.45 -2.27
CA LEU A 600 0.99 -19.46 -3.19
C LEU A 600 2.06 -18.61 -2.51
N THR A 601 2.42 -18.89 -1.25
CA THR A 601 3.34 -18.09 -0.43
C THR A 601 2.87 -16.65 -0.25
N LEU A 602 1.55 -16.44 -0.22
CA LEU A 602 0.91 -15.16 0.01
C LEU A 602 0.40 -15.08 1.46
N PRO A 603 0.19 -13.86 2.02
CA PRO A 603 -0.55 -13.69 3.26
C PRO A 603 -1.88 -14.45 3.22
N THR A 604 -2.26 -15.13 4.31
CA THR A 604 -3.43 -16.02 4.33
C THR A 604 -4.74 -15.32 3.99
N ASP A 605 -4.84 -14.03 4.26
CA ASP A 605 -6.01 -13.16 4.02
C ASP A 605 -6.02 -12.51 2.63
N THR A 606 -5.04 -12.79 1.76
CA THR A 606 -4.87 -12.11 0.46
C THR A 606 -6.13 -12.13 -0.41
N PHE A 607 -6.92 -13.21 -0.34
CA PHE A 607 -8.10 -13.38 -1.19
C PHE A 607 -9.42 -12.96 -0.51
N ASP A 608 -9.39 -12.55 0.76
CA ASP A 608 -10.60 -12.20 1.52
C ASP A 608 -11.32 -11.00 0.90
N ASP A 609 -10.57 -10.01 0.42
CA ASP A 609 -11.11 -8.78 -0.21
C ASP A 609 -11.82 -9.02 -1.55
N PHE A 610 -11.60 -10.18 -2.18
CA PHE A 610 -12.26 -10.56 -3.43
C PHE A 610 -13.56 -11.33 -3.19
N LYS A 611 -13.73 -11.95 -2.01
CA LYS A 611 -14.93 -12.74 -1.70
C LYS A 611 -16.17 -11.83 -1.68
N GLY A 612 -17.22 -12.27 -2.35
CA GLY A 612 -18.50 -11.57 -2.43
C GLY A 612 -19.63 -12.27 -1.69
N ASN A 613 -20.80 -11.63 -1.64
CA ASN A 613 -22.02 -12.21 -1.07
C ASN A 613 -22.86 -12.97 -2.10
N MET A 614 -22.43 -13.05 -3.35
CA MET A 614 -23.16 -13.73 -4.44
C MET A 614 -22.76 -15.21 -4.59
N SER A 615 -22.49 -15.91 -3.49
CA SER A 615 -22.31 -17.37 -3.53
C SER A 615 -23.60 -18.09 -3.92
N ARG A 616 -23.50 -19.23 -4.60
CA ARG A 616 -24.64 -20.01 -5.08
C ARG A 616 -24.53 -21.47 -4.67
N LEU A 617 -25.62 -22.05 -4.21
CA LEU A 617 -25.77 -23.50 -4.04
C LEU A 617 -26.75 -24.01 -5.10
N LYS A 618 -26.44 -25.15 -5.70
CA LYS A 618 -27.44 -25.87 -6.50
C LYS A 618 -27.67 -27.25 -5.97
N PHE A 619 -28.92 -27.70 -6.06
CA PHE A 619 -29.26 -29.11 -6.06
C PHE A 619 -29.59 -29.50 -7.48
N VAL A 620 -28.96 -30.56 -7.99
CA VAL A 620 -29.08 -30.95 -9.40
C VAL A 620 -29.40 -32.43 -9.49
N LYS A 621 -30.33 -32.76 -10.40
CA LYS A 621 -30.76 -34.11 -10.75
C LYS A 621 -30.57 -34.35 -12.24
N TYR A 622 -29.92 -35.47 -12.56
CA TYR A 622 -29.75 -35.95 -13.93
C TYR A 622 -30.47 -37.30 -14.09
N PRO A 623 -31.55 -37.36 -14.88
CA PRO A 623 -32.26 -38.61 -15.13
C PRO A 623 -31.48 -39.53 -16.09
N PRO A 624 -31.74 -40.86 -16.06
CA PRO A 624 -31.22 -41.79 -17.06
C PRO A 624 -31.53 -41.34 -18.49
N SER A 625 -30.51 -41.33 -19.33
CA SER A 625 -30.54 -40.82 -20.71
C SER A 625 -29.81 -41.78 -21.66
N THR A 626 -29.89 -41.53 -22.96
CA THR A 626 -29.13 -42.31 -23.94
C THR A 626 -27.62 -42.10 -23.75
N ALA A 627 -26.81 -43.11 -24.06
CA ALA A 627 -25.36 -43.05 -23.89
C ALA A 627 -24.75 -41.82 -24.59
N ASN A 628 -23.77 -41.19 -23.93
CA ASN A 628 -23.10 -39.95 -24.38
C ASN A 628 -24.01 -38.72 -24.47
N SER A 629 -25.21 -38.76 -23.89
CA SER A 629 -26.03 -37.56 -23.76
C SER A 629 -25.37 -36.52 -22.85
N GLN A 630 -25.64 -35.25 -23.15
CA GLN A 630 -25.13 -34.13 -22.38
C GLN A 630 -25.92 -33.98 -21.07
N GLY A 631 -25.25 -34.18 -19.94
CA GLY A 631 -25.74 -33.69 -18.65
C GLY A 631 -25.47 -32.20 -18.52
N VAL A 632 -24.21 -31.80 -18.71
CA VAL A 632 -23.77 -30.41 -18.85
C VAL A 632 -22.66 -30.36 -19.90
N GLY A 633 -22.74 -29.44 -20.86
CA GLY A 633 -21.74 -29.28 -21.91
C GLY A 633 -20.35 -28.85 -21.39
N PRO A 634 -19.30 -28.90 -22.23
CA PRO A 634 -17.98 -28.34 -21.90
C PRO A 634 -18.08 -26.87 -21.50
N HIS A 635 -17.59 -26.51 -20.32
CA HIS A 635 -17.59 -25.14 -19.82
C HIS A 635 -16.49 -24.91 -18.76
N LYS A 636 -16.33 -23.65 -18.37
CA LYS A 636 -15.64 -23.21 -17.15
C LYS A 636 -16.65 -22.46 -16.28
N ASP A 637 -16.54 -22.61 -14.97
CA ASP A 637 -17.38 -21.86 -14.03
C ASP A 637 -16.98 -20.38 -14.03
N SER A 638 -17.94 -19.49 -14.26
CA SER A 638 -17.69 -18.06 -14.53
C SER A 638 -17.98 -17.13 -13.33
N ALA A 639 -18.46 -17.67 -12.21
CA ALA A 639 -19.16 -16.87 -11.19
C ALA A 639 -18.28 -16.37 -10.03
N GLY A 640 -17.11 -16.96 -9.79
CA GLY A 640 -16.43 -16.74 -8.52
C GLY A 640 -15.02 -17.28 -8.42
N LEU A 641 -14.69 -17.79 -7.22
CA LEU A 641 -13.34 -18.19 -6.83
C LEU A 641 -13.14 -19.70 -6.98
N PHE A 642 -13.95 -20.49 -6.27
CA PHE A 642 -13.87 -21.95 -6.24
C PHE A 642 -15.26 -22.57 -6.23
N THR A 643 -15.40 -23.72 -6.88
CA THR A 643 -16.59 -24.57 -6.79
C THR A 643 -16.30 -25.72 -5.83
N PHE A 644 -17.24 -26.02 -4.94
CA PHE A 644 -17.21 -27.16 -4.01
C PHE A 644 -18.36 -28.10 -4.38
N LEU A 645 -18.05 -29.18 -5.07
CA LEU A 645 -19.03 -30.11 -5.63
C LEU A 645 -19.09 -31.40 -4.83
N SER A 646 -20.25 -31.69 -4.26
CA SER A 646 -20.55 -33.05 -3.78
C SER A 646 -21.21 -33.88 -4.87
N GLN A 647 -20.71 -35.11 -5.07
CA GLN A 647 -21.25 -36.09 -6.01
C GLN A 647 -21.91 -37.25 -5.28
N ASP A 648 -22.92 -37.86 -5.90
CA ASP A 648 -23.37 -39.20 -5.53
C ASP A 648 -22.47 -40.30 -6.12
N ASN A 649 -22.84 -41.58 -5.93
CA ASN A 649 -22.06 -42.72 -6.39
C ASN A 649 -22.25 -43.07 -7.88
N THR A 650 -22.89 -42.22 -8.70
CA THR A 650 -23.19 -42.50 -10.11
C THR A 650 -22.05 -42.07 -11.05
N GLY A 651 -21.31 -41.00 -10.72
CA GLY A 651 -20.22 -40.48 -11.55
C GLY A 651 -20.68 -39.66 -12.75
N GLY A 652 -19.82 -39.49 -13.76
CA GLY A 652 -20.13 -38.80 -15.03
C GLY A 652 -19.49 -37.41 -15.20
N LEU A 653 -18.83 -36.87 -14.17
CA LEU A 653 -18.00 -35.66 -14.30
C LEU A 653 -16.69 -36.00 -15.02
N GLN A 654 -16.32 -35.17 -15.99
CA GLN A 654 -15.07 -35.27 -16.74
C GLN A 654 -14.36 -33.92 -16.83
N VAL A 655 -13.03 -33.94 -16.76
CA VAL A 655 -12.15 -32.76 -16.82
C VAL A 655 -11.22 -32.89 -18.02
N LEU A 656 -11.04 -31.82 -18.78
CA LEU A 656 -10.18 -31.79 -19.96
C LEU A 656 -8.72 -31.54 -19.55
N ASN A 657 -7.81 -32.45 -19.89
CA ASN A 657 -6.38 -32.26 -19.65
C ASN A 657 -5.70 -31.46 -20.79
N LYS A 658 -4.40 -31.19 -20.64
CA LYS A 658 -3.61 -30.39 -21.60
C LYS A 658 -3.41 -31.09 -22.96
N ASP A 659 -3.56 -32.42 -23.01
CA ASP A 659 -3.48 -33.21 -24.24
C ASP A 659 -4.82 -33.27 -25.01
N GLY A 660 -5.86 -32.62 -24.48
CA GLY A 660 -7.20 -32.61 -25.07
C GLY A 660 -8.01 -33.87 -24.76
N GLU A 661 -7.59 -34.65 -23.77
CA GLU A 661 -8.26 -35.87 -23.32
C GLU A 661 -9.22 -35.57 -22.17
N TRP A 662 -10.38 -36.23 -22.18
CA TRP A 662 -11.36 -36.14 -21.09
C TRP A 662 -11.03 -37.19 -20.02
N ILE A 663 -10.69 -36.72 -18.83
CA ILE A 663 -10.34 -37.54 -17.66
C ILE A 663 -11.58 -37.65 -16.76
N ASP A 664 -11.98 -38.88 -16.43
CA ASP A 664 -13.08 -39.15 -15.51
C ASP A 664 -12.73 -38.74 -14.07
N VAL A 665 -13.71 -38.17 -13.37
CA VAL A 665 -13.63 -37.80 -11.94
C VAL A 665 -14.58 -38.71 -11.14
N PRO A 666 -14.16 -39.96 -10.85
CA PRO A 666 -15.01 -40.94 -10.18
C PRO A 666 -15.42 -40.47 -8.78
N PRO A 667 -16.65 -40.74 -8.32
CA PRO A 667 -17.07 -40.36 -6.98
C PRO A 667 -16.18 -40.99 -5.90
N VAL A 668 -15.73 -40.16 -4.96
CA VAL A 668 -15.06 -40.59 -3.73
C VAL A 668 -15.96 -40.24 -2.55
N GLU A 669 -16.35 -41.25 -1.79
CA GLU A 669 -17.28 -41.10 -0.66
C GLU A 669 -16.73 -40.09 0.38
N GLY A 670 -17.60 -39.21 0.87
CA GLY A 670 -17.24 -38.17 1.84
C GLY A 670 -16.38 -37.02 1.30
N SER A 671 -15.99 -37.04 0.02
CA SER A 671 -15.19 -35.97 -0.57
C SER A 671 -16.04 -34.86 -1.19
N LEU A 672 -15.41 -33.68 -1.33
CA LEU A 672 -15.86 -32.62 -2.24
C LEU A 672 -14.88 -32.52 -3.39
N VAL A 673 -15.37 -32.47 -4.62
CA VAL A 673 -14.56 -32.10 -5.78
C VAL A 673 -14.45 -30.57 -5.81
N ILE A 674 -13.23 -30.05 -5.75
CA ILE A 674 -12.96 -28.62 -5.84
C ILE A 674 -12.46 -28.30 -7.24
N ASN A 675 -12.98 -27.23 -7.85
CA ASN A 675 -12.39 -26.67 -9.06
C ASN A 675 -12.24 -25.16 -9.01
N ILE A 676 -11.23 -24.70 -9.74
CA ILE A 676 -10.92 -23.28 -9.91
C ILE A 676 -11.91 -22.67 -10.91
N GLN A 677 -12.45 -21.50 -10.57
CA GLN A 677 -13.37 -20.75 -11.43
C GLN A 677 -12.63 -19.62 -12.16
N GLN A 678 -13.24 -19.07 -13.21
CA GLN A 678 -12.66 -18.01 -14.05
C GLN A 678 -12.32 -16.74 -13.27
N GLY A 679 -13.01 -16.45 -12.16
CA GLY A 679 -12.70 -15.28 -11.34
C GLY A 679 -11.35 -15.43 -10.62
N PHE A 680 -11.06 -16.59 -10.03
CA PHE A 680 -9.74 -16.85 -9.46
C PHE A 680 -8.64 -16.96 -10.52
N GLU A 681 -8.93 -17.54 -11.69
CA GLU A 681 -8.04 -17.51 -12.85
C GLU A 681 -7.68 -16.06 -13.22
N ALA A 682 -8.66 -15.16 -13.27
CA ALA A 682 -8.41 -13.76 -13.57
C ALA A 682 -7.66 -13.00 -12.46
N ILE A 683 -8.01 -13.22 -11.19
CA ILE A 683 -7.33 -12.61 -10.03
C ILE A 683 -5.85 -13.00 -9.99
N THR A 684 -5.55 -14.26 -10.31
CA THR A 684 -4.18 -14.77 -10.40
C THR A 684 -3.52 -14.52 -11.76
N GLY A 685 -4.17 -13.75 -12.64
CA GLY A 685 -3.68 -13.45 -13.99
C GLY A 685 -3.35 -14.66 -14.85
N GLY A 686 -4.08 -15.76 -14.69
CA GLY A 686 -4.01 -16.97 -15.51
C GLY A 686 -3.10 -18.07 -14.96
N ILE A 687 -2.43 -17.83 -13.83
CA ILE A 687 -1.53 -18.79 -13.19
C ILE A 687 -2.29 -20.01 -12.69
N CYS A 688 -3.39 -19.77 -11.97
CA CYS A 688 -4.27 -20.81 -11.47
C CYS A 688 -5.40 -21.01 -12.49
N ALA A 689 -5.23 -21.98 -13.38
CA ALA A 689 -6.13 -22.15 -14.51
C ALA A 689 -7.50 -22.71 -14.08
N ALA A 690 -8.58 -22.10 -14.59
CA ALA A 690 -9.89 -22.71 -14.53
C ALA A 690 -9.98 -23.78 -15.62
N THR A 691 -10.11 -25.05 -15.23
CA THR A 691 -10.04 -26.17 -16.17
C THR A 691 -11.41 -26.49 -16.76
N THR A 692 -11.45 -26.66 -18.07
CA THR A 692 -12.68 -27.00 -18.80
C THR A 692 -13.18 -28.37 -18.36
N HIS A 693 -14.46 -28.47 -18.03
CA HIS A 693 -15.08 -29.70 -17.56
C HIS A 693 -16.48 -29.89 -18.14
N ARG A 694 -17.02 -31.11 -18.06
CA ARG A 694 -18.36 -31.47 -18.55
C ARG A 694 -18.98 -32.57 -17.69
N VAL A 695 -20.30 -32.77 -17.84
CA VAL A 695 -21.02 -33.89 -17.22
C VAL A 695 -21.70 -34.72 -18.30
N ILE A 696 -21.42 -36.01 -18.33
CA ILE A 696 -22.13 -36.99 -19.14
C ILE A 696 -23.38 -37.43 -18.38
N ALA A 697 -24.54 -37.40 -19.04
CA ALA A 697 -25.80 -37.85 -18.44
C ALA A 697 -25.72 -39.35 -18.12
N PRO A 698 -26.24 -39.79 -16.96
CA PRO A 698 -26.17 -41.19 -16.57
C PRO A 698 -27.08 -42.03 -17.47
N THR A 699 -26.75 -43.31 -17.66
CA THR A 699 -27.53 -44.22 -18.54
C THR A 699 -28.47 -45.17 -17.80
N SER A 700 -28.23 -45.40 -16.50
CA SER A 700 -28.92 -46.46 -15.74
C SER A 700 -29.60 -45.98 -14.47
N LYS A 701 -28.97 -45.07 -13.72
CA LYS A 701 -29.47 -44.54 -12.45
C LYS A 701 -29.57 -43.02 -12.50
N THR A 702 -30.48 -42.46 -11.71
CA THR A 702 -30.54 -41.00 -11.54
C THR A 702 -29.30 -40.55 -10.76
N ARG A 703 -28.59 -39.55 -11.28
CA ARG A 703 -27.45 -38.91 -10.60
C ARG A 703 -27.91 -37.66 -9.87
N TYR A 704 -27.44 -37.48 -8.65
CA TYR A 704 -27.60 -36.23 -7.90
C TYR A 704 -26.25 -35.58 -7.62
N SER A 705 -26.23 -34.24 -7.60
CA SER A 705 -25.04 -33.48 -7.23
C SER A 705 -25.39 -32.15 -6.57
N ILE A 706 -24.47 -31.67 -5.73
CA ILE A 706 -24.62 -30.45 -4.94
C ILE A 706 -23.40 -29.55 -5.14
N PRO A 707 -23.34 -28.73 -6.21
CA PRO A 707 -22.29 -27.74 -6.36
C PRO A 707 -22.59 -26.47 -5.56
N PHE A 708 -21.60 -26.01 -4.82
CA PHE A 708 -21.56 -24.68 -4.20
C PHE A 708 -20.49 -23.83 -4.88
N PHE A 709 -20.85 -22.64 -5.34
CA PHE A 709 -19.99 -21.70 -6.04
C PHE A 709 -19.68 -20.54 -5.11
N LEU A 710 -18.41 -20.40 -4.70
CA LEU A 710 -17.95 -19.29 -3.87
C LEU A 710 -17.83 -18.03 -4.74
N GLY A 711 -18.68 -17.02 -4.51
CA GLY A 711 -18.77 -15.84 -5.36
C GLY A 711 -17.67 -14.81 -5.14
N VAL A 712 -17.30 -14.09 -6.20
CA VAL A 712 -16.47 -12.86 -6.10
C VAL A 712 -17.37 -11.65 -5.85
N ARG A 713 -16.85 -10.58 -5.24
CA ARG A 713 -17.61 -9.34 -5.02
C ARG A 713 -18.06 -8.72 -6.35
N LEU A 714 -19.32 -8.30 -6.40
CA LEU A 714 -19.96 -7.85 -7.64
C LEU A 714 -19.41 -6.51 -8.15
N ASP A 715 -18.88 -5.65 -7.28
CA ASP A 715 -18.35 -4.33 -7.63
C ASP A 715 -16.86 -4.36 -8.06
N LEU A 716 -16.24 -5.54 -8.17
CA LEU A 716 -14.85 -5.68 -8.61
C LEU A 716 -14.67 -5.08 -10.02
N THR A 717 -13.81 -4.06 -10.14
CA THR A 717 -13.53 -3.39 -11.42
C THR A 717 -12.34 -4.01 -12.14
N LEU A 718 -12.23 -3.77 -13.45
CA LEU A 718 -11.09 -4.23 -14.24
C LEU A 718 -9.77 -3.59 -13.77
N ASP A 719 -9.79 -2.33 -13.32
CA ASP A 719 -8.61 -1.64 -12.80
C ASP A 719 -8.12 -2.27 -11.50
N GLN A 720 -9.02 -2.55 -10.55
CA GLN A 720 -8.70 -3.25 -9.31
C GLN A 720 -8.14 -4.65 -9.57
N LEU A 721 -8.72 -5.36 -10.54
CA LEU A 721 -8.25 -6.66 -10.98
C LEU A 721 -6.87 -6.59 -11.64
N ASN A 722 -6.60 -5.57 -12.46
CA ASN A 722 -5.30 -5.36 -13.09
C ASN A 722 -4.23 -5.01 -12.06
N GLU A 723 -4.56 -4.20 -11.05
CA GLU A 723 -3.68 -3.89 -9.92
C GLU A 723 -3.37 -5.14 -9.08
N SER A 724 -4.38 -6.00 -8.84
CA SER A 724 -4.17 -7.26 -8.12
C SER A 724 -3.38 -8.28 -8.94
N ALA A 725 -3.71 -8.42 -10.22
CA ALA A 725 -2.99 -9.31 -11.10
C ALA A 725 -1.55 -8.81 -11.31
N ALA A 726 -1.27 -7.51 -11.31
CA ALA A 726 0.09 -7.00 -11.54
C ALA A 726 1.09 -7.49 -10.48
N HIS A 727 0.71 -7.59 -9.21
CA HIS A 727 1.59 -8.14 -8.18
C HIS A 727 1.62 -9.68 -8.18
N ILE A 728 0.59 -10.37 -8.66
CA ILE A 728 0.59 -11.85 -8.76
C ILE A 728 1.30 -12.35 -10.05
N VAL A 729 1.16 -11.61 -11.15
CA VAL A 729 1.69 -11.91 -12.49
C VAL A 729 3.14 -11.49 -12.67
N ARG A 730 3.61 -10.41 -12.01
CA ARG A 730 5.05 -10.07 -11.99
C ARG A 730 5.92 -11.15 -11.34
N HIS A 731 5.27 -12.03 -10.59
CA HIS A 731 5.86 -12.94 -9.63
C HIS A 731 5.96 -14.37 -10.18
N ILE A 732 5.28 -14.67 -11.30
CA ILE A 732 5.26 -16.00 -11.94
C ILE A 732 5.11 -15.79 -13.46
N PRO A 733 6.08 -16.20 -14.29
CA PRO A 733 5.96 -16.03 -15.74
C PRO A 733 4.79 -16.85 -16.28
N LEU A 734 3.96 -16.19 -17.08
CA LEU A 734 2.83 -16.79 -17.78
C LEU A 734 3.31 -17.99 -18.59
N SER A 735 2.67 -19.15 -18.40
CA SER A 735 2.80 -20.23 -19.37
C SER A 735 2.14 -19.77 -20.67
N ASP A 736 2.94 -19.49 -21.68
CA ASP A 736 2.49 -19.10 -23.02
C ASP A 736 1.96 -20.33 -23.78
N ASP A 737 0.92 -20.96 -23.24
CA ASP A 737 0.45 -22.26 -23.71
C ASP A 737 -0.64 -22.05 -24.77
N GLN A 738 -0.19 -21.75 -25.99
CA GLN A 738 -1.06 -21.56 -27.17
C GLN A 738 -1.99 -22.75 -27.46
N LYS A 739 -1.73 -23.94 -26.88
CA LYS A 739 -2.54 -25.16 -27.04
C LYS A 739 -3.84 -25.20 -26.21
N LYS A 740 -3.98 -24.38 -25.16
CA LYS A 740 -5.24 -24.24 -24.38
C LYS A 740 -6.44 -23.83 -25.26
N ARG A 741 -6.21 -23.30 -26.47
CA ARG A 741 -7.22 -22.74 -27.38
C ARG A 741 -7.99 -23.77 -28.22
N ALA A 742 -7.78 -25.08 -28.02
CA ALA A 742 -8.47 -26.12 -28.81
C ALA A 742 -9.99 -26.21 -28.53
N VAL A 743 -10.45 -25.72 -27.37
CA VAL A 743 -11.88 -25.59 -27.00
C VAL A 743 -12.08 -24.18 -26.43
N ASP A 744 -12.22 -23.20 -27.32
CA ASP A 744 -12.28 -21.78 -26.95
C ASP A 744 -13.60 -21.48 -26.19
N VAL A 745 -13.51 -21.38 -24.86
CA VAL A 745 -14.61 -20.90 -23.99
C VAL A 745 -14.25 -19.47 -23.61
N PRO A 746 -14.95 -18.44 -24.14
CA PRO A 746 -14.64 -17.04 -23.86
C PRO A 746 -14.69 -16.73 -22.36
N SER A 747 -13.69 -16.00 -21.85
CA SER A 747 -13.74 -15.45 -20.49
C SER A 747 -14.46 -14.10 -20.52
N GLU A 748 -15.73 -14.10 -20.10
CA GLU A 748 -16.52 -12.86 -19.98
C GLU A 748 -16.14 -12.04 -18.72
N PHE A 749 -15.27 -12.58 -17.85
CA PHE A 749 -14.79 -11.93 -16.64
C PHE A 749 -13.95 -10.67 -16.91
N LEU A 750 -13.24 -10.63 -18.04
CA LEU A 750 -12.22 -9.59 -18.37
C LEU A 750 -12.69 -8.59 -19.44
N SER A 751 -13.99 -8.50 -19.73
CA SER A 751 -14.45 -7.65 -20.83
C SER A 751 -14.41 -6.15 -20.44
N PRO A 752 -13.69 -5.29 -21.18
CA PRO A 752 -13.68 -3.84 -20.94
C PRO A 752 -15.01 -3.15 -21.28
N LEU A 753 -16.00 -3.91 -21.76
CA LEU A 753 -17.33 -3.42 -22.08
C LEU A 753 -18.18 -3.14 -20.83
N TYR A 754 -17.78 -3.63 -19.66
CA TYR A 754 -18.54 -3.53 -18.42
C TYR A 754 -17.76 -2.78 -17.34
N SER A 755 -18.49 -2.08 -16.49
CA SER A 755 -17.91 -1.26 -15.41
C SER A 755 -17.31 -2.10 -14.27
N CYS A 756 -17.87 -3.28 -14.03
CA CYS A 756 -17.49 -4.20 -12.97
C CYS A 756 -17.96 -5.63 -13.28
N PHE A 757 -17.49 -6.59 -12.48
CA PHE A 757 -17.85 -8.01 -12.62
C PHE A 757 -19.37 -8.26 -12.55
N GLY A 758 -20.09 -7.59 -11.65
CA GLY A 758 -21.51 -7.80 -11.46
C GLY A 758 -22.34 -7.47 -12.70
N GLU A 759 -21.95 -6.45 -13.46
CA GLU A 759 -22.60 -6.11 -14.73
C GLU A 759 -22.35 -7.20 -15.79
N ALA A 760 -21.11 -7.68 -15.91
CA ALA A 760 -20.75 -8.77 -16.81
C ALA A 760 -21.52 -10.06 -16.46
N HIS A 761 -21.58 -10.40 -15.18
CA HIS A 761 -22.27 -11.59 -14.70
C HIS A 761 -23.79 -11.49 -14.88
N LEU A 762 -24.40 -10.32 -14.64
CA LEU A 762 -25.83 -10.12 -14.84
C LEU A 762 -26.22 -10.33 -16.30
N ARG A 763 -25.41 -9.81 -17.25
CA ARG A 763 -25.63 -10.09 -18.67
C ARG A 763 -25.70 -11.59 -18.94
N ASN A 764 -24.75 -12.35 -18.40
CA ASN A 764 -24.65 -13.79 -18.67
C ASN A 764 -25.88 -14.52 -18.13
N ARG A 765 -26.35 -14.16 -16.93
CA ARG A 765 -27.61 -14.69 -16.39
C ARG A 765 -28.81 -14.34 -17.25
N ILE A 766 -28.93 -13.10 -17.73
CA ILE A 766 -30.02 -12.66 -18.61
C ILE A 766 -30.05 -13.46 -19.93
N LEU A 767 -28.89 -13.80 -20.49
CA LEU A 767 -28.80 -14.55 -21.75
C LEU A 767 -28.98 -16.06 -21.56
N SER A 768 -28.51 -16.62 -20.44
CA SER A 768 -28.73 -18.02 -20.10
C SER A 768 -30.17 -18.33 -19.66
N HIS A 769 -30.88 -17.33 -19.12
CA HIS A 769 -32.25 -17.42 -18.63
C HIS A 769 -33.13 -16.35 -19.32
N PRO A 770 -33.42 -16.52 -20.62
CA PRO A 770 -34.07 -15.48 -21.43
C PRO A 770 -35.48 -15.15 -20.96
N ASP A 771 -36.20 -16.10 -20.36
CA ASP A 771 -37.52 -15.91 -19.76
C ASP A 771 -37.47 -14.99 -18.53
N VAL A 772 -36.52 -15.22 -17.62
CA VAL A 772 -36.26 -14.35 -16.46
C VAL A 772 -35.80 -12.97 -16.92
N GLY A 773 -34.90 -12.93 -17.91
CA GLY A 773 -34.40 -11.70 -18.53
C GLY A 773 -35.52 -10.85 -19.13
N GLN A 774 -36.43 -11.45 -19.89
CA GLN A 774 -37.57 -10.76 -20.50
C GLN A 774 -38.56 -10.26 -19.44
N GLN A 775 -38.82 -11.04 -18.39
CA GLN A 775 -39.77 -10.67 -17.34
C GLN A 775 -39.25 -9.55 -16.44
N TRP A 776 -38.01 -9.67 -15.94
CA TRP A 776 -37.49 -8.79 -14.90
C TRP A 776 -36.53 -7.71 -15.39
N TYR A 777 -35.98 -7.88 -16.60
CA TYR A 777 -34.96 -7.00 -17.19
C TYR A 777 -35.20 -6.75 -18.70
N PRO A 778 -36.42 -6.40 -19.15
CA PRO A 778 -36.77 -6.36 -20.57
C PRO A 778 -35.86 -5.45 -21.40
N GLU A 779 -35.47 -4.30 -20.86
CA GLU A 779 -34.58 -3.34 -21.53
C GLU A 779 -33.15 -3.90 -21.68
N LEU A 780 -32.62 -4.50 -20.61
CA LEU A 780 -31.28 -5.10 -20.63
C LEU A 780 -31.24 -6.36 -21.51
N TYR A 781 -32.29 -7.18 -21.49
CA TYR A 781 -32.43 -8.32 -22.39
C TYR A 781 -32.37 -7.86 -23.85
N ALA A 782 -33.18 -6.86 -24.24
CA ALA A 782 -33.15 -6.31 -25.59
C ALA A 782 -31.78 -5.73 -25.98
N LYS A 783 -31.09 -5.06 -25.05
CA LYS A 783 -29.72 -4.56 -25.22
C LYS A 783 -28.73 -5.70 -25.45
N TYR A 784 -28.68 -6.67 -24.55
CA TYR A 784 -27.67 -7.73 -24.53
C TYR A 784 -27.87 -8.75 -25.65
N SER A 785 -29.11 -9.07 -26.04
CA SER A 785 -29.36 -10.00 -27.16
C SER A 785 -28.87 -9.46 -28.52
N ARG A 786 -28.65 -8.15 -28.64
CA ARG A 786 -28.10 -7.51 -29.85
C ARG A 786 -26.59 -7.26 -29.76
N GLN A 787 -26.00 -7.43 -28.57
CA GLN A 787 -24.60 -7.13 -28.32
C GLN A 787 -23.73 -8.34 -28.66
N SER A 788 -23.03 -8.28 -29.79
CA SER A 788 -22.01 -9.27 -30.14
C SER A 788 -20.73 -8.97 -29.35
N LEU A 789 -20.24 -9.97 -28.60
CA LEU A 789 -18.88 -9.96 -28.08
C LEU A 789 -17.97 -10.32 -29.26
N LYS A 790 -17.14 -9.37 -29.71
CA LYS A 790 -16.11 -9.63 -30.71
C LYS A 790 -14.90 -10.30 -30.10
#